data_AF-A0A5M9MPK1-F1
#
_entry.id   AF-A0A5M9MPK1-F1
#
_cell.length_a   1.000
_cell.length_b   1.000
_cell.length_c   1.000
_cell.angle_alpha   90.00
_cell.angle_beta   90.00
_cell.angle_gamma   90.00
#
_symmetry.space_group_name_H-M   'P 1'
#
loop_
_entity.id
_entity.type
_entity.pdbx_description
1 polymer ?
#
loop_
_entity_poly.entity_id
_entity_poly.type
_entity_poly.pdbx_seq_one_letter_code
_entity_poly.pdbx_strand_id
1 'polypeptide(L)'
;MPNLRSYFLDLEGCPQINTVQLEKSAMETKDLVVSSPPIERSETEDENRGKRPPPLWAKLFAVFLISCISFGSHWSSGVTGAMKSTIKKKMHISNTQFSLLEASENFMATLLLLVSGVITDRVGGAGMIVYGNIVYTIGSILVAAATTVRAFKFMIGGRVILALGDIATQIAQYKMFSSWFPPSNGFASTLGFELAIGKIGGFVGKSTANVIAKNTGNFSWVFWTSVFMNLFTNAATLVFWFFNRYCNDHYRGRQDAATKEPLTEKNKKFEFQKMFQLPWMFWSIMAFSLFQTSTASVFSQNATELAEKRFNVDSIKAGWYSALSQYAGFFLVPCLGVFIDVLGNRASVLCLCGIGMFLSMTLVNFATTKSGTAASFGIYAIAMSLGPTSVIDSIRATLWHQSVFGSAYALKVTMNNAMSIIVRIITGALQDADNDSYRRVVRAYLFLAAGLFILATWDINPSIKMKLPPEIILQIIDDTIPSSKVPVAFSPSDPITQTLRSWALVCNFTRAKSQYLLLKHCLYIDSHERLKALLDNTSSLVSLPSPGLFLAPFPEDDLDHLDIAQHIDQLCAKVCSSLTRLVIDMPLRRLYPYEDKNRVRPVLRTAFERLTAIEEFCSAQDELYLATMEDSRSEPEVWSLWPGLRRLALYNLAVDTLYFYTNVTRCSALAQLVLVRGDGLTYVMEDEEAEALESWNFGSLRRVAMVNVEYPSGEDMESMTSFYGRLMASRAGEGSRVVPGLYDGIELDMILVDLPEDRQDDEIAVCQEWLRDSAIRGDIWD
;
A
#
# COMPACT_ATOMS: atom_id res chain seq x y z
N MET A 1 -15.93 10.44 -25.62
CA MET A 1 -15.56 11.77 -25.10
C MET A 1 -14.21 12.15 -25.70
N PRO A 2 -14.04 13.38 -26.20
CA PRO A 2 -12.82 13.87 -26.84
C PRO A 2 -11.60 13.91 -25.89
N ASN A 3 -10.40 14.03 -26.49
CA ASN A 3 -9.10 13.79 -25.87
C ASN A 3 -8.57 15.06 -25.15
N LEU A 4 -9.01 15.31 -23.91
CA LEU A 4 -8.59 16.44 -23.04
C LEU A 4 -7.09 16.43 -22.62
N ARG A 5 -6.22 15.76 -23.38
CA ARG A 5 -4.80 15.59 -23.03
C ARG A 5 -4.07 16.93 -23.02
N SER A 6 -4.30 17.79 -24.02
CA SER A 6 -3.62 19.09 -24.17
C SER A 6 -4.00 20.09 -23.08
N TYR A 7 -5.28 20.17 -22.71
CA TYR A 7 -5.77 21.11 -21.68
C TYR A 7 -5.07 20.97 -20.31
N PHE A 8 -4.62 19.76 -19.98
CA PHE A 8 -3.91 19.47 -18.72
C PHE A 8 -2.40 19.25 -18.90
N LEU A 9 -1.83 19.34 -20.12
CA LEU A 9 -0.42 19.00 -20.39
C LEU A 9 0.55 20.19 -20.32
N ASP A 10 0.11 21.44 -20.50
CA ASP A 10 1.01 22.62 -20.57
C ASP A 10 1.49 23.15 -19.20
N LEU A 11 1.86 22.25 -18.28
CA LEU A 11 2.49 22.57 -16.98
C LEU A 11 4.03 22.42 -16.99
N GLU A 12 4.67 22.32 -18.15
CA GLU A 12 6.13 22.07 -18.26
C GLU A 12 7.02 23.34 -18.21
N GLY A 13 6.50 24.50 -17.78
CA GLY A 13 7.21 25.78 -17.91
C GLY A 13 7.47 26.58 -16.62
N CYS A 14 8.17 26.05 -15.60
CA CYS A 14 9.00 26.87 -14.67
C CYS A 14 9.94 26.01 -13.80
N PRO A 15 11.07 26.57 -13.31
CA PRO A 15 12.34 25.88 -13.14
C PRO A 15 12.40 24.94 -11.93
N GLN A 16 13.27 23.94 -12.04
CA GLN A 16 13.62 23.02 -10.96
C GLN A 16 14.01 23.77 -9.68
N ILE A 17 13.13 23.74 -8.67
CA ILE A 17 13.47 24.16 -7.31
C ILE A 17 13.96 22.93 -6.54
N ASN A 18 15.18 23.05 -6.02
CA ASN A 18 15.94 22.03 -5.31
C ASN A 18 15.19 21.43 -4.12
N THR A 19 15.26 20.11 -3.99
CA THR A 19 14.62 19.21 -3.01
C THR A 19 15.06 19.36 -1.55
N VAL A 20 15.58 20.52 -1.13
CA VAL A 20 16.18 20.72 0.20
C VAL A 20 15.38 21.68 1.12
N GLN A 21 14.35 22.37 0.63
CA GLN A 21 13.55 23.31 1.45
C GLN A 21 12.25 22.75 2.03
N LEU A 22 11.78 21.58 1.60
CA LEU A 22 10.54 20.95 2.11
C LEU A 22 10.66 20.33 3.52
N GLU A 23 11.87 20.17 4.06
CA GLU A 23 12.07 19.58 5.40
C GLU A 23 11.97 20.59 6.56
N LYS A 24 11.88 21.90 6.31
CA LYS A 24 11.87 22.92 7.37
C LYS A 24 10.50 23.53 7.71
N SER A 25 9.49 23.42 6.85
CA SER A 25 8.19 24.06 7.10
C SER A 25 7.13 23.15 7.75
N ALA A 26 7.42 21.84 7.93
CA ALA A 26 6.50 20.89 8.56
C ALA A 26 6.60 20.84 10.09
N MET A 27 7.28 21.82 10.70
CA MET A 27 7.55 21.86 12.14
C MET A 27 6.88 23.07 12.81
N GLU A 28 5.63 23.38 12.47
CA GLU A 28 4.79 24.28 13.26
C GLU A 28 3.32 24.16 12.85
N THR A 29 2.61 23.18 13.42
CA THR A 29 1.15 23.25 13.60
C THR A 29 0.77 22.17 14.61
N LYS A 30 0.63 22.62 15.85
CA LYS A 30 0.12 21.85 16.97
C LYS A 30 -1.41 21.98 17.01
N ASP A 31 -2.02 20.90 17.49
CA ASP A 31 -3.37 20.80 18.02
C ASP A 31 -4.53 20.72 17.01
N LEU A 32 -4.97 19.48 16.75
CA LEU A 32 -6.39 19.12 16.71
C LEU A 32 -6.53 17.66 17.17
N VAL A 33 -7.12 17.51 18.36
CA VAL A 33 -7.36 16.25 19.07
C VAL A 33 -8.47 15.49 18.38
N VAL A 34 -8.15 14.37 17.73
CA VAL A 34 -9.11 13.31 17.39
C VAL A 34 -8.84 12.13 18.30
N SER A 35 -9.83 11.80 19.12
CA SER A 35 -9.80 10.71 20.10
C SER A 35 -9.61 9.33 19.42
N SER A 36 -8.39 8.83 19.42
CA SER A 36 -8.05 7.43 19.15
C SER A 36 -8.35 6.55 20.38
N PRO A 37 -8.74 5.27 20.21
CA PRO A 37 -8.99 4.35 21.32
C PRO A 37 -7.69 4.11 22.12
N PRO A 38 -7.78 3.67 23.40
CA PRO A 38 -6.63 3.65 24.29
C PRO A 38 -5.56 2.69 23.77
N ILE A 39 -4.45 3.23 23.31
CA ILE A 39 -3.21 2.51 23.09
C ILE A 39 -2.68 2.16 24.48
N GLU A 40 -2.70 0.88 24.85
CA GLU A 40 -1.92 0.37 25.97
C GLU A 40 -0.44 0.70 25.70
N ARG A 41 0.09 1.72 26.36
CA ARG A 41 1.53 2.03 26.36
C ARG A 41 2.26 0.81 26.94
N SER A 42 2.92 0.05 26.07
CA SER A 42 3.83 -1.01 26.50
C SER A 42 5.06 -0.39 27.17
N GLU A 43 5.40 -0.85 28.38
CA GLU A 43 6.57 -0.43 29.20
C GLU A 43 7.92 -0.46 28.45
N THR A 44 8.00 -1.06 27.27
CA THR A 44 9.19 -1.18 26.42
C THR A 44 9.64 0.10 25.67
N GLU A 45 8.82 1.16 25.64
CA GLU A 45 9.20 2.41 24.95
C GLU A 45 10.21 3.26 25.76
N ASP A 46 10.18 3.20 27.09
CA ASP A 46 11.07 4.01 27.94
C ASP A 46 12.51 3.45 28.03
N GLU A 47 12.73 2.13 27.88
CA GLU A 47 14.08 1.52 27.90
C GLU A 47 14.92 1.74 26.63
N ASN A 48 14.29 2.16 25.51
CA ASN A 48 14.94 2.23 24.19
C ASN A 48 15.51 3.61 23.84
N ARG A 49 15.38 4.62 24.72
CA ARG A 49 15.97 5.96 24.52
C ARG A 49 17.49 5.93 24.82
N GLY A 50 18.28 5.47 23.85
CA GLY A 50 19.75 5.60 23.89
C GLY A 50 20.57 4.53 23.17
N LYS A 51 19.97 3.42 22.74
CA LYS A 51 20.70 2.31 22.10
C LYS A 51 20.87 2.53 20.59
N ARG A 52 22.06 2.21 20.05
CA ARG A 52 22.38 2.29 18.61
C ARG A 52 21.81 1.08 17.84
N PRO A 53 21.52 1.18 16.53
CA PRO A 53 21.15 0.03 15.72
C PRO A 53 22.32 -0.97 15.57
N PRO A 54 22.05 -2.27 15.39
CA PRO A 54 23.10 -3.27 15.26
C PRO A 54 23.93 -3.04 13.98
N PRO A 55 25.27 -3.02 14.08
CA PRO A 55 26.16 -2.82 12.93
C PRO A 55 26.14 -4.01 11.97
N LEU A 56 26.57 -3.78 10.72
CA LEU A 56 26.56 -4.80 9.66
C LEU A 56 27.34 -6.07 10.04
N TRP A 57 28.49 -5.94 10.72
CA TRP A 57 29.27 -7.10 11.17
C TRP A 57 28.49 -7.98 12.16
N ALA A 58 27.69 -7.38 13.05
CA ALA A 58 26.89 -8.11 14.03
C ALA A 58 25.76 -8.88 13.33
N LYS A 59 25.18 -8.29 12.29
CA LYS A 59 24.20 -8.98 11.42
C LYS A 59 24.86 -10.15 10.69
N LEU A 60 25.99 -9.93 10.02
CA LEU A 60 26.73 -10.98 9.29
C LEU A 60 27.17 -12.12 10.20
N PHE A 61 27.61 -11.81 11.42
CA PHE A 61 27.99 -12.82 12.40
C PHE A 61 26.78 -13.63 12.88
N ALA A 62 25.63 -13.00 13.10
CA ALA A 62 24.37 -13.71 13.39
C ALA A 62 23.98 -14.64 12.24
N VAL A 63 24.04 -14.16 10.98
CA VAL A 63 23.76 -14.98 9.79
C VAL A 63 24.66 -16.21 9.75
N PHE A 64 25.96 -16.01 9.98
CA PHE A 64 26.94 -17.10 9.99
C PHE A 64 26.59 -18.16 11.05
N LEU A 65 26.31 -17.74 12.29
CA LEU A 65 25.96 -18.67 13.37
C LEU A 65 24.64 -19.41 13.10
N ILE A 66 23.60 -18.72 12.64
CA ILE A 66 22.33 -19.33 12.25
C ILE A 66 22.54 -20.34 11.11
N SER A 67 23.42 -20.01 10.15
CA SER A 67 23.78 -20.90 9.05
C SER A 67 24.48 -22.17 9.54
N CYS A 68 25.41 -22.06 10.50
CA CYS A 68 26.07 -23.22 11.11
C CYS A 68 25.07 -24.12 11.85
N ILE A 69 24.13 -23.53 12.57
CA ILE A 69 23.08 -24.26 13.30
C ILE A 69 22.16 -25.02 12.31
N SER A 70 21.69 -24.33 11.26
CA SER A 70 20.85 -24.92 10.21
C SER A 70 21.59 -26.04 9.47
N PHE A 71 22.84 -25.81 9.07
CA PHE A 71 23.68 -26.81 8.41
C PHE A 71 23.76 -28.12 9.20
N GLY A 72 24.10 -28.06 10.49
CA GLY A 72 24.29 -29.26 11.28
C GLY A 72 22.98 -30.02 11.57
N SER A 73 21.86 -29.30 11.77
CA SER A 73 20.53 -29.92 11.91
C SER A 73 20.15 -30.68 10.63
N HIS A 74 20.30 -30.04 9.48
CA HIS A 74 19.95 -30.66 8.20
C HIS A 74 20.91 -31.79 7.78
N TRP A 75 22.18 -31.73 8.18
CA TRP A 75 23.12 -32.82 7.97
C TRP A 75 22.60 -34.13 8.58
N SER A 76 22.14 -34.09 9.83
CA SER A 76 21.60 -35.26 10.54
C SER A 76 20.32 -35.82 9.87
N SER A 77 19.48 -34.95 9.30
CA SER A 77 18.24 -35.37 8.61
C SER A 77 18.47 -36.24 7.37
N GLY A 78 19.60 -36.05 6.67
CA GLY A 78 19.91 -36.76 5.42
C GLY A 78 20.45 -38.19 5.63
N VAL A 79 20.91 -38.51 6.84
CA VAL A 79 21.65 -39.74 7.14
C VAL A 79 20.76 -40.98 7.12
N THR A 80 19.58 -40.93 7.77
CA THR A 80 18.71 -42.11 7.95
C THR A 80 18.24 -42.70 6.62
N GLY A 81 17.80 -41.85 5.69
CA GLY A 81 17.40 -42.27 4.34
C GLY A 81 18.56 -42.86 3.52
N ALA A 82 19.76 -42.26 3.61
CA ALA A 82 20.96 -42.79 2.95
C ALA A 82 21.34 -44.19 3.47
N MET A 83 21.03 -44.46 4.74
CA MET A 83 21.36 -45.71 5.43
C MET A 83 20.27 -46.77 5.38
N LYS A 84 19.15 -46.54 4.68
CA LYS A 84 18.02 -47.47 4.62
C LYS A 84 18.41 -48.91 4.30
N SER A 85 19.13 -49.13 3.19
CA SER A 85 19.60 -50.45 2.74
C SER A 85 20.46 -51.14 3.81
N THR A 86 21.34 -50.39 4.46
CA THR A 86 22.25 -50.88 5.50
C THR A 86 21.51 -51.22 6.80
N ILE A 87 20.61 -50.36 7.26
CA ILE A 87 19.81 -50.56 8.47
C ILE A 87 18.93 -51.79 8.31
N LYS A 88 18.21 -51.94 7.17
CA LYS A 88 17.42 -53.14 6.86
C LYS A 88 18.25 -54.41 6.99
N LYS A 89 19.42 -54.45 6.36
CA LYS A 89 20.31 -55.63 6.34
C LYS A 89 20.94 -55.93 7.70
N LYS A 90 21.39 -54.93 8.44
CA LYS A 90 22.14 -55.12 9.70
C LYS A 90 21.25 -55.28 10.93
N MET A 91 20.06 -54.68 10.91
CA MET A 91 19.06 -54.73 11.99
C MET A 91 17.97 -55.79 11.74
N HIS A 92 17.96 -56.43 10.57
CA HIS A 92 16.95 -57.40 10.15
C HIS A 92 15.51 -56.86 10.24
N ILE A 93 15.30 -55.66 9.71
CA ILE A 93 13.98 -54.99 9.71
C ILE A 93 13.37 -54.95 8.30
N SER A 94 12.04 -54.95 8.23
CA SER A 94 11.29 -54.78 6.97
C SER A 94 11.24 -53.32 6.51
N ASN A 95 10.80 -53.06 5.26
CA ASN A 95 10.58 -51.68 4.81
C ASN A 95 9.46 -51.01 5.59
N THR A 96 8.41 -51.75 5.94
CA THR A 96 7.32 -51.24 6.78
C THR A 96 7.84 -50.80 8.15
N GLN A 97 8.73 -51.58 8.77
CA GLN A 97 9.36 -51.21 10.04
C GLN A 97 10.28 -49.99 9.90
N PHE A 98 11.05 -49.90 8.81
CA PHE A 98 11.84 -48.70 8.53
C PHE A 98 10.97 -47.46 8.30
N SER A 99 9.89 -47.59 7.52
CA SER A 99 8.91 -46.52 7.33
C SER A 99 8.23 -46.12 8.63
N LEU A 100 7.96 -47.07 9.53
CA LEU A 100 7.38 -46.81 10.86
C LEU A 100 8.35 -46.01 11.75
N LEU A 101 9.66 -46.31 11.70
CA LEU A 101 10.68 -45.56 12.43
C LEU A 101 10.65 -44.07 12.01
N GLU A 102 10.64 -43.81 10.71
CA GLU A 102 10.54 -42.47 10.12
C GLU A 102 9.17 -41.80 10.33
N ALA A 103 8.10 -42.59 10.39
CA ALA A 103 6.76 -42.08 10.69
C ALA A 103 6.59 -41.69 12.17
N SER A 104 7.31 -42.34 13.09
CA SER A 104 7.24 -42.03 14.53
C SER A 104 7.69 -40.60 14.84
N GLU A 105 8.71 -40.10 14.14
CA GLU A 105 9.17 -38.72 14.23
C GLU A 105 8.11 -37.72 13.72
N ASN A 106 7.56 -37.98 12.53
CA ASN A 106 6.49 -37.15 11.97
C ASN A 106 5.24 -37.15 12.85
N PHE A 107 4.92 -38.27 13.52
CA PHE A 107 3.80 -38.36 14.45
C PHE A 107 4.01 -37.44 15.66
N MET A 108 5.20 -37.47 16.26
CA MET A 108 5.54 -36.56 17.36
C MET A 108 5.44 -35.10 16.91
N ALA A 109 5.94 -34.77 15.72
CA ALA A 109 5.84 -33.43 15.16
C ALA A 109 4.38 -33.01 14.95
N THR A 110 3.54 -33.89 14.40
CA THR A 110 2.11 -33.61 14.18
C THR A 110 1.38 -33.34 15.50
N LEU A 111 1.69 -34.10 16.56
CA LEU A 111 1.02 -34.01 17.85
C LEU A 111 1.43 -32.76 18.66
N LEU A 112 2.72 -32.41 18.66
CA LEU A 112 3.28 -31.46 19.63
C LEU A 112 3.72 -30.12 19.04
N LEU A 113 3.79 -29.97 17.71
CA LEU A 113 4.30 -28.74 17.10
C LEU A 113 3.48 -27.49 17.45
N LEU A 114 2.15 -27.59 17.51
CA LEU A 114 1.29 -26.47 17.93
C LEU A 114 1.51 -26.09 19.40
N VAL A 115 1.64 -27.09 20.28
CA VAL A 115 1.87 -26.88 21.73
C VAL A 115 3.25 -26.28 21.98
N SER A 116 4.26 -26.78 21.27
CA SER A 116 5.64 -26.28 21.34
C SER A 116 5.74 -24.80 20.92
N GLY A 117 4.92 -24.35 19.96
CA GLY A 117 4.80 -22.94 19.59
C GLY A 117 4.43 -22.05 20.77
N VAL A 118 3.36 -22.41 21.48
CA VAL A 118 2.90 -21.68 22.68
C VAL A 118 3.95 -21.66 23.79
N ILE A 119 4.67 -22.76 23.99
CA ILE A 119 5.76 -22.84 24.97
C ILE A 119 6.91 -21.92 24.54
N THR A 120 7.26 -21.92 23.26
CA THR A 120 8.34 -21.09 22.69
C THR A 120 8.03 -19.60 22.80
N ASP A 121 6.76 -19.22 22.70
CA ASP A 121 6.32 -17.84 22.92
C ASP A 121 6.50 -17.38 24.37
N ARG A 122 6.50 -18.31 25.34
CA ARG A 122 6.72 -17.97 26.76
C ARG A 122 8.19 -17.96 27.16
N VAL A 123 8.97 -18.92 26.67
CA VAL A 123 10.39 -19.11 27.05
C VAL A 123 11.32 -18.18 26.27
N GLY A 124 10.92 -17.74 25.07
CA GLY A 124 11.76 -16.95 24.16
C GLY A 124 12.58 -17.84 23.20
N GLY A 125 12.80 -17.36 21.97
CA GLY A 125 13.36 -18.18 20.88
C GLY A 125 14.78 -18.68 21.16
N ALA A 126 15.66 -17.79 21.65
CA ALA A 126 17.06 -18.13 21.92
C ALA A 126 17.22 -19.10 23.11
N GLY A 127 16.32 -19.08 24.10
CA GLY A 127 16.34 -20.05 25.19
C GLY A 127 15.88 -21.44 24.72
N MET A 128 14.78 -21.49 23.97
CA MET A 128 14.22 -22.75 23.46
C MET A 128 15.16 -23.53 22.55
N ILE A 129 15.96 -22.85 21.73
CA ILE A 129 16.89 -23.53 20.83
C ILE A 129 18.01 -24.26 21.62
N VAL A 130 18.45 -23.73 22.76
CA VAL A 130 19.44 -24.38 23.62
C VAL A 130 18.84 -25.63 24.25
N TYR A 131 17.67 -25.52 24.89
CA TYR A 131 16.99 -26.67 25.48
C TYR A 131 16.66 -27.74 24.43
N GLY A 132 16.13 -27.31 23.27
CA GLY A 132 15.80 -28.19 22.17
C GLY A 132 17.01 -28.97 21.64
N ASN A 133 18.15 -28.30 21.42
CA ASN A 133 19.36 -28.97 20.93
C ASN A 133 19.97 -29.94 21.97
N ILE A 134 19.86 -29.66 23.27
CA ILE A 134 20.26 -30.61 24.33
C ILE A 134 19.41 -31.88 24.24
N VAL A 135 18.09 -31.75 24.17
CA VAL A 135 17.17 -32.89 24.04
C VAL A 135 17.42 -33.64 22.74
N TYR A 136 17.64 -32.93 21.62
CA TYR A 136 18.00 -33.51 20.33
C TYR A 136 19.28 -34.35 20.45
N THR A 137 20.28 -33.84 21.16
CA THR A 137 21.57 -34.52 21.34
C THR A 137 21.42 -35.79 22.17
N ILE A 138 20.67 -35.73 23.27
CA ILE A 138 20.33 -36.92 24.08
C ILE A 138 19.65 -37.98 23.19
N GLY A 139 18.64 -37.57 22.42
CA GLY A 139 17.97 -38.47 21.47
C GLY A 139 18.93 -39.07 20.45
N SER A 140 19.84 -38.28 19.89
CA SER A 140 20.84 -38.76 18.93
C SER A 140 21.84 -39.77 19.53
N ILE A 141 22.25 -39.58 20.78
CA ILE A 141 23.09 -40.54 21.52
C ILE A 141 22.34 -41.86 21.69
N LEU A 142 21.05 -41.80 22.07
CA LEU A 142 20.22 -43.00 22.19
C LEU A 142 20.04 -43.72 20.87
N VAL A 143 19.85 -43.00 19.76
CA VAL A 143 19.79 -43.59 18.40
C VAL A 143 21.13 -44.25 18.02
N ALA A 144 22.26 -43.57 18.26
CA ALA A 144 23.59 -44.12 17.99
C ALA A 144 23.87 -45.37 18.83
N ALA A 145 23.53 -45.35 20.11
CA ALA A 145 23.60 -46.50 21.00
C ALA A 145 22.69 -47.65 20.50
N ALA A 146 21.46 -47.35 20.09
CA ALA A 146 20.51 -48.33 19.56
C ALA A 146 21.02 -49.03 18.29
N THR A 147 21.72 -48.31 17.41
CA THR A 147 22.35 -48.91 16.24
C THR A 147 23.55 -49.79 16.59
N THR A 148 24.22 -49.50 17.72
CA THR A 148 25.36 -50.29 18.21
C THR A 148 24.89 -51.62 18.82
N VAL A 149 23.85 -51.58 19.67
CA VAL A 149 23.24 -52.79 20.24
C VAL A 149 22.27 -53.52 19.30
N ARG A 150 22.04 -52.94 18.12
CA ARG A 150 21.14 -53.43 17.07
C ARG A 150 19.70 -53.68 17.51
N ALA A 151 19.17 -52.81 18.37
CA ALA A 151 17.82 -52.94 18.91
C ALA A 151 16.84 -51.95 18.26
N PHE A 152 15.95 -52.45 17.40
CA PHE A 152 14.97 -51.62 16.67
C PHE A 152 14.00 -50.87 17.61
N LYS A 153 13.45 -51.55 18.62
CA LYS A 153 12.54 -50.92 19.60
C LYS A 153 13.22 -49.79 20.38
N PHE A 154 14.50 -49.98 20.72
CA PHE A 154 15.29 -48.95 21.38
C PHE A 154 15.56 -47.76 20.44
N MET A 155 15.79 -48.03 19.15
CA MET A 155 15.97 -46.99 18.14
C MET A 155 14.71 -46.13 17.97
N ILE A 156 13.51 -46.72 18.01
CA ILE A 156 12.25 -45.96 18.03
C ILE A 156 12.18 -45.02 19.23
N GLY A 157 12.45 -45.52 20.44
CA GLY A 157 12.43 -44.71 21.66
C GLY A 157 13.42 -43.54 21.61
N GLY A 158 14.65 -43.80 21.15
CA GLY A 158 15.65 -42.75 20.92
C GLY A 158 15.18 -41.72 19.88
N ARG A 159 14.50 -42.17 18.81
CA ARG A 159 14.03 -41.29 17.74
C ARG A 159 12.87 -40.40 18.17
N VAL A 160 11.99 -40.88 19.04
CA VAL A 160 10.93 -40.08 19.67
C VAL A 160 11.52 -38.95 20.52
N ILE A 161 12.52 -39.25 21.36
CA ILE A 161 13.20 -38.23 22.17
C ILE A 161 13.91 -37.21 21.28
N LEU A 162 14.59 -37.70 20.23
CA LEU A 162 15.24 -36.84 19.24
C LEU A 162 14.21 -35.90 18.59
N ALA A 163 13.04 -36.41 18.19
CA ALA A 163 11.97 -35.62 17.59
C ALA A 163 11.46 -34.50 18.52
N LEU A 164 11.40 -34.73 19.83
CA LEU A 164 11.02 -33.68 20.79
C LEU A 164 11.99 -32.48 20.74
N GLY A 165 13.28 -32.76 20.66
CA GLY A 165 14.30 -31.72 20.48
C GLY A 165 14.15 -31.01 19.12
N ASP A 166 13.94 -31.78 18.06
CA ASP A 166 13.81 -31.26 16.69
C ASP A 166 12.64 -30.26 16.58
N ILE A 167 11.47 -30.64 17.10
CA ILE A 167 10.26 -29.79 17.12
C ILE A 167 10.52 -28.47 17.85
N ALA A 168 11.18 -28.51 19.01
CA ALA A 168 11.53 -27.30 19.77
C ALA A 168 12.50 -26.41 18.98
N THR A 169 13.50 -27.00 18.32
CA THR A 169 14.51 -26.25 17.56
C THR A 169 13.96 -25.63 16.28
N GLN A 170 13.12 -26.34 15.51
CA GLN A 170 12.58 -25.82 14.25
C GLN A 170 11.75 -24.54 14.45
N ILE A 171 10.89 -24.53 15.47
CA ILE A 171 10.04 -23.37 15.77
C ILE A 171 10.91 -22.19 16.25
N ALA A 172 11.87 -22.48 17.15
CA ALA A 172 12.77 -21.47 17.68
C ALA A 172 13.69 -20.87 16.58
N GLN A 173 14.21 -21.69 15.67
CA GLN A 173 15.03 -21.28 14.52
C GLN A 173 14.26 -20.35 13.59
N TYR A 174 13.04 -20.74 13.22
CA TYR A 174 12.18 -19.91 12.35
C TYR A 174 11.92 -18.53 12.97
N LYS A 175 11.56 -18.51 14.26
CA LYS A 175 11.28 -17.28 15.01
C LYS A 175 12.51 -16.39 15.19
N MET A 176 13.66 -17.00 15.44
CA MET A 176 14.93 -16.27 15.49
C MET A 176 15.24 -15.65 14.13
N PHE A 177 15.13 -16.42 13.06
CA PHE A 177 15.38 -15.94 11.72
C PHE A 177 14.48 -14.74 11.35
N SER A 178 13.17 -14.82 11.59
CA SER A 178 12.25 -13.70 11.33
C SER A 178 12.49 -12.48 12.22
N SER A 179 13.03 -12.66 13.44
CA SER A 179 13.40 -11.53 14.31
C SER A 179 14.64 -10.76 13.82
N TRP A 180 15.58 -11.43 13.14
CA TRP A 180 16.82 -10.83 12.64
C TRP A 180 16.67 -10.27 11.22
N PHE A 181 15.70 -10.78 10.46
CA PHE A 181 15.37 -10.33 9.11
C PHE A 181 13.89 -9.96 9.02
N PRO A 182 13.55 -8.65 9.12
CA PRO A 182 12.16 -8.22 9.09
C PRO A 182 11.47 -8.62 7.76
N PRO A 183 10.18 -8.99 7.79
CA PRO A 183 9.41 -9.52 6.66
C PRO A 183 9.03 -8.49 5.58
N SER A 184 9.92 -7.54 5.28
CA SER A 184 9.79 -6.53 4.21
C SER A 184 9.86 -7.13 2.78
N ASN A 185 10.13 -6.31 1.75
CA ASN A 185 10.25 -6.64 0.31
C ASN A 185 11.37 -7.65 -0.07
N GLY A 186 11.76 -8.55 0.83
CA GLY A 186 12.82 -9.55 0.65
C GLY A 186 12.57 -10.86 1.42
N PHE A 187 11.33 -11.15 1.82
CA PHE A 187 11.03 -12.35 2.61
C PHE A 187 11.33 -13.65 1.85
N ALA A 188 10.96 -13.74 0.57
CA ALA A 188 11.13 -14.98 -0.19
C ALA A 188 12.62 -15.28 -0.47
N SER A 189 13.43 -14.26 -0.72
CA SER A 189 14.88 -14.34 -0.86
C SER A 189 15.55 -14.77 0.45
N THR A 190 15.18 -14.14 1.57
CA THR A 190 15.69 -14.48 2.89
C THR A 190 15.37 -15.93 3.27
N LEU A 191 14.12 -16.35 3.11
CA LEU A 191 13.71 -17.75 3.26
C LEU A 191 14.45 -18.68 2.27
N GLY A 192 14.65 -18.24 1.03
CA GLY A 192 15.36 -18.99 0.01
C GLY A 192 16.82 -19.27 0.40
N PHE A 193 17.52 -18.30 1.00
CA PHE A 193 18.86 -18.49 1.54
C PHE A 193 18.90 -19.47 2.71
N GLU A 194 17.96 -19.36 3.65
CA GLU A 194 17.84 -20.28 4.79
C GLU A 194 17.65 -21.72 4.32
N LEU A 195 16.69 -21.95 3.41
CA LEU A 195 16.44 -23.26 2.85
C LEU A 195 17.66 -23.79 2.09
N ALA A 196 18.39 -22.94 1.36
CA ALA A 196 19.60 -23.36 0.64
C ALA A 196 20.70 -23.85 1.58
N ILE A 197 20.90 -23.19 2.73
CA ILE A 197 21.84 -23.65 3.76
C ILE A 197 21.43 -25.03 4.29
N GLY A 198 20.13 -25.25 4.49
CA GLY A 198 19.61 -26.57 4.85
C GLY A 198 19.86 -27.63 3.76
N LYS A 199 19.71 -27.25 2.48
CA LYS A 199 19.99 -28.13 1.34
C LYS A 199 21.46 -28.58 1.30
N ILE A 200 22.42 -27.67 1.51
CA ILE A 200 23.84 -28.05 1.52
C ILE A 200 24.18 -28.95 2.73
N GLY A 201 23.59 -28.71 3.90
CA GLY A 201 23.70 -29.60 5.07
C GLY A 201 23.22 -31.02 4.74
N GLY A 202 22.00 -31.13 4.21
CA GLY A 202 21.41 -32.41 3.81
C GLY A 202 22.19 -33.12 2.68
N PHE A 203 22.76 -32.37 1.73
CA PHE A 203 23.65 -32.89 0.69
C PHE A 203 24.88 -33.56 1.29
N VAL A 204 25.60 -32.85 2.17
CA VAL A 204 26.81 -33.38 2.82
C VAL A 204 26.45 -34.58 3.68
N GLY A 205 25.36 -34.53 4.45
CA GLY A 205 24.89 -35.68 5.24
C GLY A 205 24.61 -36.92 4.41
N LYS A 206 23.86 -36.76 3.31
CA LYS A 206 23.47 -37.88 2.45
C LYS A 206 24.65 -38.49 1.66
N SER A 207 25.55 -37.65 1.16
CA SER A 207 26.74 -38.10 0.40
C SER A 207 27.82 -38.73 1.28
N THR A 208 27.99 -38.26 2.52
CA THR A 208 29.02 -38.77 3.44
C THR A 208 28.59 -40.01 4.22
N ALA A 209 27.28 -40.23 4.46
CA ALA A 209 26.79 -41.33 5.28
C ALA A 209 27.32 -42.72 4.86
N ASN A 210 27.21 -43.06 3.57
CA ASN A 210 27.72 -44.33 3.04
C ASN A 210 29.25 -44.44 3.05
N VAL A 211 29.96 -43.32 2.89
CA VAL A 211 31.43 -43.26 2.94
C VAL A 211 31.93 -43.53 4.37
N ILE A 212 31.31 -42.89 5.37
CA ILE A 212 31.63 -43.08 6.79
C ILE A 212 31.36 -44.54 7.18
N ALA A 213 30.21 -45.10 6.82
CA ALA A 213 29.87 -46.49 7.12
C ALA A 213 30.90 -47.49 6.55
N LYS A 214 31.39 -47.24 5.32
CA LYS A 214 32.35 -48.12 4.66
C LYS A 214 33.75 -47.99 5.26
N ASN A 215 34.24 -46.77 5.48
CA ASN A 215 35.59 -46.52 5.97
C ASN A 215 35.78 -46.93 7.44
N THR A 216 34.73 -46.81 8.26
CA THR A 216 34.78 -47.24 9.68
C THR A 216 34.46 -48.72 9.89
N GLY A 217 34.00 -49.42 8.84
CA GLY A 217 33.58 -50.82 8.91
C GLY A 217 32.27 -51.08 9.66
N ASN A 218 31.69 -50.09 10.32
CA ASN A 218 30.42 -50.21 11.05
C ASN A 218 29.52 -48.99 10.81
N PHE A 219 28.29 -49.25 10.36
CA PHE A 219 27.29 -48.21 10.08
C PHE A 219 26.86 -47.41 11.33
N SER A 220 27.03 -47.96 12.54
CA SER A 220 26.74 -47.25 13.79
C SER A 220 27.57 -45.96 13.92
N TRP A 221 28.78 -45.92 13.34
CA TRP A 221 29.62 -44.72 13.35
C TRP A 221 29.03 -43.54 12.57
N VAL A 222 28.12 -43.79 11.63
CA VAL A 222 27.41 -42.72 10.94
C VAL A 222 26.51 -41.96 11.92
N PHE A 223 25.82 -42.67 12.80
CA PHE A 223 24.97 -42.09 13.84
C PHE A 223 25.80 -41.46 14.98
N TRP A 224 26.94 -42.04 15.33
CA TRP A 224 27.89 -41.37 16.25
C TRP A 224 28.47 -40.08 15.64
N THR A 225 28.66 -40.03 14.32
CA THR A 225 29.03 -38.79 13.63
C THR A 225 27.91 -37.75 13.73
N SER A 226 26.62 -38.16 13.70
CA SER A 226 25.50 -37.27 14.02
C SER A 226 25.57 -36.70 15.42
N VAL A 227 26.03 -37.47 16.42
CA VAL A 227 26.25 -36.95 17.78
C VAL A 227 27.30 -35.84 17.77
N PHE A 228 28.44 -36.04 17.09
CA PHE A 228 29.47 -34.99 16.98
C PHE A 228 28.95 -33.75 16.23
N MET A 229 28.15 -33.93 15.18
CA MET A 229 27.50 -32.83 14.47
C MET A 229 26.54 -32.06 15.39
N ASN A 230 25.79 -32.77 16.24
CA ASN A 230 24.89 -32.14 17.21
C ASN A 230 25.64 -31.42 18.35
N LEU A 231 26.81 -31.91 18.74
CA LEU A 231 27.69 -31.17 19.66
C LEU A 231 28.21 -29.88 19.02
N PHE A 232 28.55 -29.93 17.73
CA PHE A 232 28.90 -28.72 16.97
C PHE A 232 27.72 -27.74 16.89
N THR A 233 26.49 -28.19 16.62
CA THR A 233 25.32 -27.30 16.61
C THR A 233 25.01 -26.73 17.99
N ASN A 234 25.17 -27.51 19.07
CA ASN A 234 25.06 -27.01 20.44
C ASN A 234 26.07 -25.90 20.72
N ALA A 235 27.34 -26.09 20.35
CA ALA A 235 28.37 -25.09 20.55
C ALA A 235 28.05 -23.80 19.78
N ALA A 236 27.66 -23.90 18.51
CA ALA A 236 27.23 -22.75 17.71
C ALA A 236 26.00 -22.05 18.32
N THR A 237 25.05 -22.82 18.84
CA THR A 237 23.83 -22.31 19.50
C THR A 237 24.13 -21.60 20.81
N LEU A 238 25.06 -22.12 21.61
CA LEU A 238 25.49 -21.51 22.86
C LEU A 238 26.23 -20.19 22.60
N VAL A 239 27.13 -20.16 21.61
CA VAL A 239 27.78 -18.92 21.15
C VAL A 239 26.73 -17.93 20.64
N PHE A 240 25.77 -18.38 19.85
CA PHE A 240 24.67 -17.54 19.37
C PHE A 240 23.81 -17.00 20.52
N TRP A 241 23.51 -17.81 21.53
CA TRP A 241 22.71 -17.39 22.68
C TRP A 241 23.41 -16.28 23.48
N PHE A 242 24.70 -16.44 23.76
CA PHE A 242 25.51 -15.39 24.38
C PHE A 242 25.59 -14.14 23.52
N PHE A 243 25.81 -14.30 22.22
CA PHE A 243 25.88 -13.18 21.27
C PHE A 243 24.53 -12.43 21.17
N ASN A 244 23.42 -13.15 21.12
CA ASN A 244 22.09 -12.55 21.04
C ASN A 244 21.74 -11.80 22.34
N ARG A 245 22.14 -12.33 23.50
CA ARG A 245 22.01 -11.62 24.78
C ARG A 245 22.85 -10.35 24.81
N TYR A 246 24.11 -10.43 24.42
CA TYR A 246 24.99 -9.27 24.29
C TYR A 246 24.39 -8.21 23.36
N CYS A 247 23.84 -8.62 22.22
CA CYS A 247 23.22 -7.71 21.26
C CYS A 247 21.94 -7.05 21.81
N ASN A 248 21.08 -7.79 22.53
CA ASN A 248 19.88 -7.21 23.14
C ASN A 248 20.21 -6.21 24.25
N ASP A 249 21.31 -6.44 24.98
CA ASP A 249 21.76 -5.53 26.02
C ASP A 249 22.34 -4.24 25.42
N HIS A 250 23.10 -4.32 24.32
CA HIS A 250 23.85 -3.20 23.73
C HIS A 250 23.16 -2.46 22.57
N TYR A 251 22.23 -3.09 21.84
CA TYR A 251 21.58 -2.50 20.67
C TYR A 251 20.07 -2.32 20.87
N ARG A 252 19.47 -1.37 20.15
CA ARG A 252 18.04 -1.06 20.24
C ARG A 252 17.20 -2.26 19.78
N GLY A 253 16.03 -2.47 20.41
CA GLY A 253 15.08 -3.51 20.01
C GLY A 253 14.76 -3.46 18.51
N ARG A 254 14.71 -4.63 17.86
CA ARG A 254 14.54 -4.76 16.40
C ARG A 254 13.10 -4.39 16.02
N GLN A 255 12.93 -3.25 15.36
CA GLN A 255 11.65 -2.79 14.81
C GLN A 255 11.53 -3.22 13.35
N ASP A 256 10.32 -3.58 12.92
CA ASP A 256 10.03 -3.75 11.51
C ASP A 256 10.03 -2.37 10.83
N ALA A 257 10.86 -2.22 9.79
CA ALA A 257 11.00 -0.97 9.05
C ALA A 257 9.72 -0.55 8.30
N ALA A 258 8.82 -1.52 8.01
CA ALA A 258 7.60 -1.26 7.27
C ALA A 258 6.40 -0.92 8.17
N THR A 259 6.26 -1.56 9.34
CA THR A 259 5.08 -1.40 10.21
C THR A 259 5.33 -0.58 11.47
N LYS A 260 6.60 -0.28 11.80
CA LYS A 260 7.04 0.34 13.07
C LYS A 260 6.61 -0.43 14.32
N GLU A 261 6.00 -1.61 14.18
CA GLU A 261 5.66 -2.47 15.29
C GLU A 261 6.94 -3.10 15.87
N PRO A 262 7.05 -3.22 17.20
CA PRO A 262 8.11 -4.03 17.78
C PRO A 262 7.90 -5.48 17.31
N LEU A 263 8.95 -6.10 16.75
CA LEU A 263 8.97 -7.53 16.45
C LEU A 263 8.93 -8.29 17.79
N THR A 264 7.73 -8.38 18.37
CA THR A 264 7.54 -8.92 19.71
C THR A 264 7.63 -10.43 19.64
N GLU A 265 8.48 -11.00 20.49
CA GLU A 265 8.54 -12.45 20.68
C GLU A 265 7.27 -13.03 21.34
N LYS A 266 6.26 -12.21 21.70
CA LYS A 266 5.15 -12.62 22.54
C LYS A 266 3.81 -12.26 21.93
N ASN A 267 3.22 -13.17 21.18
CA ASN A 267 1.79 -13.12 20.86
C ASN A 267 1.00 -13.90 21.93
N LYS A 268 0.07 -13.23 22.61
CA LYS A 268 -0.65 -13.81 23.77
C LYS A 268 -1.98 -14.51 23.42
N LYS A 269 -2.52 -14.39 22.20
CA LYS A 269 -3.84 -14.94 21.85
C LYS A 269 -3.81 -15.72 20.55
N PHE A 270 -4.22 -16.98 20.59
CA PHE A 270 -4.39 -17.83 19.42
C PHE A 270 -5.80 -17.62 18.85
N GLU A 271 -5.91 -17.07 17.66
CA GLU A 271 -7.19 -16.67 17.05
C GLU A 271 -7.73 -17.76 16.11
N PHE A 272 -8.18 -18.89 16.67
CA PHE A 272 -8.66 -20.06 15.92
C PHE A 272 -9.75 -19.72 14.88
N GLN A 273 -10.64 -18.78 15.21
CA GLN A 273 -11.76 -18.41 14.34
C GLN A 273 -11.30 -17.76 13.03
N LYS A 274 -10.22 -16.98 13.06
CA LYS A 274 -9.68 -16.31 11.86
C LYS A 274 -9.03 -17.30 10.89
N MET A 275 -8.58 -18.47 11.36
CA MET A 275 -8.00 -19.51 10.49
C MET A 275 -9.04 -20.17 9.59
N PHE A 276 -10.26 -20.39 10.09
CA PHE A 276 -11.33 -21.01 9.30
C PHE A 276 -11.97 -20.04 8.29
N GLN A 277 -11.75 -18.74 8.46
CA GLN A 277 -12.23 -17.71 7.54
C GLN A 277 -11.29 -17.50 6.35
N LEU A 278 -10.11 -18.13 6.30
CA LEU A 278 -9.12 -17.91 5.25
C LEU A 278 -9.64 -18.23 3.84
N PRO A 279 -9.20 -17.48 2.81
CA PRO A 279 -9.73 -17.58 1.45
C PRO A 279 -9.49 -18.96 0.84
N TRP A 280 -10.31 -19.34 -0.15
CA TRP A 280 -10.16 -20.62 -0.86
C TRP A 280 -8.76 -20.83 -1.45
N MET A 281 -8.10 -19.76 -1.92
CA MET A 281 -6.73 -19.82 -2.42
C MET A 281 -5.73 -20.37 -1.39
N PHE A 282 -5.89 -20.01 -0.11
CA PHE A 282 -5.06 -20.56 0.96
C PHE A 282 -5.22 -22.08 1.03
N TRP A 283 -6.45 -22.59 1.00
CA TRP A 283 -6.74 -24.03 1.03
C TRP A 283 -6.23 -24.78 -0.21
N SER A 284 -6.28 -24.17 -1.39
CA SER A 284 -5.64 -24.71 -2.61
C SER A 284 -4.13 -24.87 -2.45
N ILE A 285 -3.44 -23.84 -1.94
CA ILE A 285 -1.99 -23.88 -1.69
C ILE A 285 -1.65 -24.93 -0.62
N MET A 286 -2.49 -25.08 0.41
CA MET A 286 -2.35 -26.10 1.44
C MET A 286 -2.48 -27.52 0.87
N ALA A 287 -3.46 -27.75 0.00
CA ALA A 287 -3.62 -29.01 -0.71
C ALA A 287 -2.41 -29.30 -1.62
N PHE A 288 -1.93 -28.30 -2.39
CA PHE A 288 -0.73 -28.41 -3.21
C PHE A 288 0.49 -28.81 -2.36
N SER A 289 0.70 -28.11 -1.23
CA SER A 289 1.78 -28.37 -0.27
C SER A 289 1.75 -29.82 0.23
N LEU A 290 0.56 -30.33 0.54
CA LEU A 290 0.34 -31.67 1.08
C LEU A 290 0.78 -32.75 0.08
N PHE A 291 0.39 -32.65 -1.19
CA PHE A 291 0.84 -33.58 -2.25
C PHE A 291 2.32 -33.42 -2.57
N GLN A 292 2.81 -32.18 -2.69
CA GLN A 292 4.20 -31.89 -3.03
C GLN A 292 5.17 -32.43 -1.96
N THR A 293 4.90 -32.11 -0.69
CA THR A 293 5.78 -32.49 0.42
C THR A 293 5.78 -34.00 0.62
N SER A 294 4.61 -34.64 0.53
CA SER A 294 4.50 -36.10 0.66
C SER A 294 5.23 -36.83 -0.47
N THR A 295 5.09 -36.37 -1.72
CA THR A 295 5.82 -36.95 -2.86
C THR A 295 7.33 -36.79 -2.66
N ALA A 296 7.77 -35.58 -2.27
CA ALA A 296 9.18 -35.29 -2.10
C ALA A 296 9.80 -36.07 -0.93
N SER A 297 9.10 -36.20 0.20
CA SER A 297 9.60 -36.87 1.40
C SER A 297 9.78 -38.37 1.17
N VAL A 298 8.80 -39.04 0.56
CA VAL A 298 8.86 -40.49 0.33
C VAL A 298 9.83 -40.84 -0.80
N PHE A 299 9.87 -40.04 -1.88
CA PHE A 299 10.87 -40.24 -2.91
C PHE A 299 12.28 -40.05 -2.34
N SER A 300 12.54 -38.97 -1.60
CA SER A 300 13.86 -38.69 -1.02
C SER A 300 14.33 -39.76 -0.03
N GLN A 301 13.42 -40.32 0.78
CA GLN A 301 13.69 -41.42 1.72
C GLN A 301 14.17 -42.69 0.99
N ASN A 302 13.61 -42.96 -0.18
CA ASN A 302 13.88 -44.19 -0.93
C ASN A 302 14.88 -43.99 -2.08
N ALA A 303 15.25 -42.76 -2.40
CA ALA A 303 16.04 -42.41 -3.58
C ALA A 303 17.40 -43.14 -3.63
N THR A 304 18.08 -43.31 -2.50
CA THR A 304 19.38 -44.00 -2.44
C THR A 304 19.24 -45.48 -2.79
N GLU A 305 18.33 -46.21 -2.12
CA GLU A 305 18.09 -47.64 -2.40
C GLU A 305 17.53 -47.86 -3.81
N LEU A 306 16.65 -46.97 -4.29
CA LEU A 306 16.15 -47.00 -5.66
C LEU A 306 17.29 -46.82 -6.68
N ALA A 307 18.23 -45.92 -6.41
CA ALA A 307 19.40 -45.72 -7.26
C ALA A 307 20.34 -46.94 -7.25
N GLU A 308 20.59 -47.57 -6.09
CA GLU A 308 21.33 -48.83 -5.99
C GLU A 308 20.73 -49.89 -6.91
N LYS A 309 19.41 -50.09 -6.84
CA LYS A 309 18.68 -51.12 -7.58
C LYS A 309 18.62 -50.84 -9.09
N ARG A 310 18.29 -49.62 -9.51
CA ARG A 310 18.07 -49.29 -10.94
C ARG A 310 19.35 -49.04 -11.72
N PHE A 311 20.35 -48.40 -11.10
CA PHE A 311 21.63 -48.17 -11.77
C PHE A 311 22.59 -49.36 -11.63
N ASN A 312 22.29 -50.29 -10.71
CA ASN A 312 23.17 -51.38 -10.33
C ASN A 312 24.55 -50.86 -9.90
N VAL A 313 24.55 -49.94 -8.93
CA VAL A 313 25.73 -49.26 -8.40
C VAL A 313 25.83 -49.49 -6.90
N ASP A 314 27.03 -49.28 -6.35
CA ASP A 314 27.27 -49.37 -4.92
C ASP A 314 26.59 -48.23 -4.14
N SER A 315 26.43 -48.43 -2.83
CA SER A 315 25.70 -47.48 -1.97
C SER A 315 26.35 -46.09 -1.89
N ILE A 316 27.67 -45.99 -2.12
CA ILE A 316 28.36 -44.69 -2.15
C ILE A 316 27.95 -43.92 -3.42
N LYS A 317 28.07 -44.53 -4.61
CA LYS A 317 27.64 -43.89 -5.86
C LYS A 317 26.14 -43.55 -5.87
N ALA A 318 25.30 -44.44 -5.35
CA ALA A 318 23.87 -44.18 -5.19
C ALA A 318 23.59 -43.01 -4.22
N GLY A 319 24.38 -42.89 -3.15
CA GLY A 319 24.37 -41.74 -2.25
C GLY A 319 24.60 -40.43 -2.98
N TRP A 320 25.63 -40.35 -3.83
CA TRP A 320 25.92 -39.18 -4.66
C TRP A 320 24.79 -38.85 -5.65
N TYR A 321 24.24 -39.84 -6.35
CA TYR A 321 23.12 -39.62 -7.29
C TYR A 321 21.86 -39.10 -6.60
N SER A 322 21.52 -39.66 -5.44
CA SER A 322 20.34 -39.26 -4.67
C SER A 322 20.52 -37.97 -3.86
N ALA A 323 21.75 -37.47 -3.73
CA ALA A 323 22.08 -36.20 -3.10
C ALA A 323 22.08 -35.03 -4.11
N LEU A 324 22.15 -35.30 -5.42
CA LEU A 324 22.10 -34.29 -6.48
C LEU A 324 20.90 -33.33 -6.35
N SER A 325 19.75 -33.85 -5.88
CA SER A 325 18.57 -33.06 -5.55
C SER A 325 18.79 -31.97 -4.52
N GLN A 326 19.59 -32.26 -3.50
CA GLN A 326 19.94 -31.29 -2.47
C GLN A 326 20.97 -30.29 -2.99
N TYR A 327 21.95 -30.76 -3.78
CA TYR A 327 22.95 -29.90 -4.39
C TYR A 327 22.34 -28.86 -5.34
N ALA A 328 21.42 -29.27 -6.22
CA ALA A 328 20.72 -28.35 -7.12
C ALA A 328 19.92 -27.29 -6.36
N GLY A 329 19.28 -27.69 -5.25
CA GLY A 329 18.51 -26.78 -4.41
C GLY A 329 19.33 -25.66 -3.78
N PHE A 330 20.60 -25.90 -3.43
CA PHE A 330 21.46 -24.86 -2.86
C PHE A 330 21.59 -23.63 -3.78
N PHE A 331 21.73 -23.83 -5.09
CA PHE A 331 21.85 -22.73 -6.06
C PHE A 331 20.48 -22.22 -6.53
N LEU A 332 19.52 -23.12 -6.76
CA LEU A 332 18.24 -22.74 -7.38
C LEU A 332 17.29 -22.06 -6.39
N VAL A 333 17.28 -22.46 -5.12
CA VAL A 333 16.32 -21.97 -4.13
C VAL A 333 16.53 -20.48 -3.80
N PRO A 334 17.76 -19.96 -3.60
CA PRO A 334 17.99 -18.53 -3.39
C PRO A 334 17.64 -17.69 -4.62
N CYS A 335 18.06 -18.13 -5.82
CA CYS A 335 17.73 -17.48 -7.08
C CYS A 335 16.21 -17.38 -7.28
N LEU A 336 15.48 -18.43 -6.91
CA LEU A 336 14.03 -18.42 -6.95
C LEU A 336 13.41 -17.48 -5.93
N GLY A 337 13.96 -17.41 -4.72
CA GLY A 337 13.52 -16.45 -3.71
C GLY A 337 13.63 -15.01 -4.21
N VAL A 338 14.77 -14.65 -4.81
CA VAL A 338 14.97 -13.34 -5.44
C VAL A 338 14.00 -13.13 -6.61
N PHE A 339 13.81 -14.13 -7.47
CA PHE A 339 12.86 -14.05 -8.58
C PHE A 339 11.42 -13.78 -8.11
N ILE A 340 10.97 -14.45 -7.04
CA ILE A 340 9.63 -14.26 -6.49
C ILE A 340 9.47 -12.86 -5.89
N ASP A 341 10.47 -12.38 -5.15
CA ASP A 341 10.44 -11.03 -4.56
C ASP A 341 10.43 -9.94 -5.64
N VAL A 342 11.15 -10.12 -6.77
CA VAL A 342 11.23 -9.12 -7.84
C VAL A 342 10.05 -9.18 -8.82
N LEU A 343 9.62 -10.37 -9.23
CA LEU A 343 8.65 -10.55 -10.33
C LEU A 343 7.26 -11.05 -9.91
N GLY A 344 7.07 -11.51 -8.67
CA GLY A 344 5.75 -11.85 -8.12
C GLY A 344 5.03 -13.06 -8.75
N ASN A 345 5.66 -13.81 -9.66
CA ASN A 345 5.05 -14.89 -10.46
C ASN A 345 4.90 -16.25 -9.74
N ARG A 346 4.39 -16.24 -8.51
CA ARG A 346 4.27 -17.42 -7.62
C ARG A 346 3.51 -18.59 -8.25
N ALA A 347 2.35 -18.31 -8.85
CA ALA A 347 1.49 -19.34 -9.45
C ALA A 347 2.19 -20.08 -10.61
N SER A 348 2.91 -19.35 -11.46
CA SER A 348 3.68 -19.94 -12.56
C SER A 348 4.80 -20.86 -12.05
N VAL A 349 5.45 -20.48 -10.95
CA VAL A 349 6.48 -21.31 -10.31
C VAL A 349 5.88 -22.58 -9.71
N LEU A 350 4.74 -22.48 -9.02
CA LEU A 350 4.01 -23.65 -8.49
C LEU A 350 3.54 -24.59 -9.60
N CYS A 351 3.08 -24.03 -10.73
CA CYS A 351 2.74 -24.80 -11.93
C CYS A 351 3.96 -25.56 -12.47
N LEU A 352 5.09 -24.86 -12.68
CA LEU A 352 6.30 -25.48 -13.18
C LEU A 352 6.83 -26.57 -12.24
N CYS A 353 6.71 -26.35 -10.92
CA CYS A 353 6.99 -27.36 -9.90
C CYS A 353 6.09 -28.59 -10.07
N GLY A 354 4.77 -28.41 -10.20
CA GLY A 354 3.81 -29.49 -10.37
C GLY A 354 4.05 -30.31 -11.65
N ILE A 355 4.24 -29.63 -12.78
CA ILE A 355 4.57 -30.24 -14.07
C ILE A 355 5.89 -31.03 -13.98
N GLY A 356 6.94 -30.41 -13.42
CA GLY A 356 8.25 -31.04 -13.30
C GLY A 356 8.23 -32.27 -12.39
N MET A 357 7.52 -32.20 -11.26
CA MET A 357 7.34 -33.34 -10.36
C MET A 357 6.58 -34.48 -11.03
N PHE A 358 5.50 -34.18 -11.75
CA PHE A 358 4.72 -35.17 -12.51
C PHE A 358 5.54 -35.81 -13.62
N LEU A 359 6.28 -35.02 -14.40
CA LEU A 359 7.18 -35.49 -15.45
C LEU A 359 8.25 -36.42 -14.87
N SER A 360 8.89 -36.02 -13.77
CA SER A 360 9.89 -36.84 -13.10
C SER A 360 9.32 -38.18 -12.64
N MET A 361 8.18 -38.20 -11.93
CA MET A 361 7.59 -39.44 -11.43
C MET A 361 7.05 -40.33 -12.56
N THR A 362 6.56 -39.75 -13.65
CA THR A 362 6.19 -40.47 -14.87
C THR A 362 7.40 -41.16 -15.48
N LEU A 363 8.54 -40.46 -15.57
CA LEU A 363 9.79 -41.04 -16.05
C LEU A 363 10.28 -42.17 -15.14
N VAL A 364 10.25 -42.04 -13.80
CA VAL A 364 10.60 -43.19 -12.93
C VAL A 364 9.67 -44.36 -13.19
N ASN A 365 8.37 -44.13 -13.37
CA ASN A 365 7.39 -45.20 -13.53
C ASN A 365 7.58 -46.01 -14.81
N PHE A 366 7.87 -45.33 -15.93
CA PHE A 366 7.94 -45.96 -17.25
C PHE A 366 9.36 -46.20 -17.77
N ALA A 367 10.38 -45.53 -17.24
CA ALA A 367 11.75 -45.74 -17.70
C ALA A 367 12.28 -47.11 -17.24
N THR A 368 12.59 -47.95 -18.22
CA THR A 368 13.31 -49.22 -18.04
C THR A 368 14.82 -49.06 -18.23
N THR A 369 15.28 -47.94 -18.80
CA THR A 369 16.69 -47.65 -19.06
C THR A 369 17.35 -46.85 -17.92
N LYS A 370 18.67 -47.00 -17.77
CA LYS A 370 19.46 -46.21 -16.83
C LYS A 370 19.37 -44.71 -17.15
N SER A 371 19.44 -44.34 -18.44
CA SER A 371 19.32 -42.95 -18.88
C SER A 371 17.99 -42.30 -18.47
N GLY A 372 16.86 -42.99 -18.68
CA GLY A 372 15.55 -42.46 -18.28
C GLY A 372 15.40 -42.30 -16.76
N THR A 373 15.98 -43.23 -15.97
CA THR A 373 16.01 -43.09 -14.51
C THR A 373 16.89 -41.90 -14.08
N ALA A 374 18.04 -41.67 -14.73
CA ALA A 374 18.90 -40.52 -14.44
C ALA A 374 18.22 -39.19 -14.79
N ALA A 375 17.56 -39.11 -15.95
CA ALA A 375 16.78 -37.96 -16.36
C ALA A 375 15.69 -37.62 -15.33
N SER A 376 15.03 -38.65 -14.78
CA SER A 376 14.04 -38.44 -13.73
C SER A 376 14.63 -37.85 -12.44
N PHE A 377 15.78 -38.34 -11.97
CA PHE A 377 16.48 -37.79 -10.80
C PHE A 377 16.92 -36.34 -11.03
N GLY A 378 17.37 -36.00 -12.25
CA GLY A 378 17.72 -34.64 -12.63
C GLY A 378 16.52 -33.69 -12.66
N ILE A 379 15.40 -34.10 -13.27
CA ILE A 379 14.17 -33.30 -13.31
C ILE A 379 13.60 -33.14 -11.90
N TYR A 380 13.63 -34.20 -11.07
CA TYR A 380 13.22 -34.13 -9.67
C TYR A 380 14.03 -33.08 -8.90
N ALA A 381 15.35 -33.05 -9.08
CA ALA A 381 16.25 -32.11 -8.42
C ALA A 381 15.87 -30.64 -8.69
N ILE A 382 15.50 -30.33 -9.93
CA ILE A 382 15.05 -28.98 -10.32
C ILE A 382 13.64 -28.73 -9.78
N ALA A 383 12.69 -29.62 -10.06
CA ALA A 383 11.28 -29.43 -9.72
C ALA A 383 11.05 -29.29 -8.22
N MET A 384 11.69 -30.12 -7.40
CA MET A 384 11.55 -30.05 -5.94
C MET A 384 12.14 -28.77 -5.34
N SER A 385 13.08 -28.12 -6.04
CA SER A 385 13.68 -26.85 -5.62
C SER A 385 12.71 -25.68 -5.81
N LEU A 386 11.73 -25.82 -6.70
CA LEU A 386 10.71 -24.81 -6.97
C LEU A 386 9.57 -24.78 -5.94
N GLY A 387 9.39 -25.84 -5.16
CA GLY A 387 8.24 -26.02 -4.27
C GLY A 387 8.31 -25.21 -2.97
N PRO A 388 9.25 -25.50 -2.05
CA PRO A 388 9.19 -25.03 -0.66
C PRO A 388 9.07 -23.52 -0.49
N THR A 389 9.97 -22.74 -1.11
CA THR A 389 9.96 -21.26 -1.02
C THR A 389 8.67 -20.69 -1.58
N SER A 390 8.24 -21.16 -2.74
CA SER A 390 7.04 -20.68 -3.43
C SER A 390 5.78 -20.97 -2.62
N VAL A 391 5.67 -22.16 -2.03
CA VAL A 391 4.53 -22.54 -1.18
C VAL A 391 4.46 -21.64 0.06
N ILE A 392 5.57 -21.45 0.76
CA ILE A 392 5.60 -20.66 2.00
C ILE A 392 5.28 -19.19 1.72
N ASP A 393 5.86 -18.63 0.66
CA ASP A 393 5.58 -17.25 0.28
C ASP A 393 4.14 -17.07 -0.23
N SER A 394 3.59 -18.07 -0.92
CA SER A 394 2.18 -18.04 -1.36
C SER A 394 1.19 -18.13 -0.19
N ILE A 395 1.53 -18.89 0.87
CA ILE A 395 0.76 -18.86 2.12
C ILE A 395 0.76 -17.45 2.68
N ARG A 396 1.94 -16.83 2.85
CA ARG A 396 2.05 -15.45 3.36
C ARG A 396 1.20 -14.46 2.55
N ALA A 397 1.28 -14.55 1.23
CA ALA A 397 0.62 -13.62 0.31
C ALA A 397 -0.91 -13.79 0.25
N THR A 398 -1.46 -14.94 0.68
CA THR A 398 -2.91 -15.22 0.62
C THR A 398 -3.64 -14.97 1.94
N LEU A 399 -2.93 -14.64 3.02
CA LEU A 399 -3.55 -14.34 4.31
C LEU A 399 -4.12 -12.92 4.35
N TRP A 400 -5.37 -12.77 4.78
CA TRP A 400 -5.98 -11.45 5.07
C TRP A 400 -5.35 -10.78 6.28
N HIS A 401 -4.95 -11.57 7.28
CA HIS A 401 -4.32 -11.08 8.50
C HIS A 401 -2.91 -11.67 8.62
N GLN A 402 -1.88 -10.83 8.53
CA GLN A 402 -0.50 -11.28 8.70
C GLN A 402 -0.22 -11.81 10.12
N SER A 403 -1.01 -11.37 11.12
CA SER A 403 -0.93 -11.86 12.50
C SER A 403 -1.14 -13.37 12.65
N VAL A 404 -1.88 -14.02 11.73
CA VAL A 404 -2.15 -15.47 11.79
C VAL A 404 -1.15 -16.31 10.99
N PHE A 405 -0.10 -15.70 10.41
CA PHE A 405 0.88 -16.40 9.58
C PHE A 405 1.53 -17.59 10.31
N GLY A 406 1.92 -17.39 11.58
CA GLY A 406 2.53 -18.46 12.38
C GLY A 406 1.60 -19.68 12.55
N SER A 407 0.31 -19.44 12.81
CA SER A 407 -0.69 -20.50 12.94
C SER A 407 -0.98 -21.19 11.61
N ALA A 408 -1.04 -20.43 10.51
CA ALA A 408 -1.22 -20.97 9.15
C ALA A 408 -0.02 -21.85 8.73
N TYR A 409 1.21 -21.41 9.03
CA TYR A 409 2.42 -22.19 8.78
C TYR A 409 2.46 -23.47 9.63
N ALA A 410 2.09 -23.38 10.91
CA ALA A 410 2.02 -24.56 11.78
C ALA A 410 0.98 -25.58 11.28
N LEU A 411 -0.20 -25.11 10.84
CA LEU A 411 -1.20 -25.98 10.21
C LEU A 411 -0.64 -26.68 8.97
N LYS A 412 0.11 -25.96 8.12
CA LYS A 412 0.78 -26.54 6.94
C LYS A 412 1.72 -27.67 7.31
N VAL A 413 2.55 -27.47 8.32
CA VAL A 413 3.49 -28.50 8.78
C VAL A 413 2.74 -29.71 9.34
N THR A 414 1.74 -29.51 10.19
CA THR A 414 0.92 -30.58 10.76
C THR A 414 0.20 -31.40 9.69
N MET A 415 -0.43 -30.74 8.71
CA MET A 415 -1.10 -31.40 7.58
C MET A 415 -0.13 -32.23 6.73
N ASN A 416 1.03 -31.66 6.40
CA ASN A 416 2.05 -32.36 5.60
C ASN A 416 2.62 -33.57 6.33
N ASN A 417 2.85 -33.47 7.64
CA ASN A 417 3.37 -34.57 8.45
C ASN A 417 2.33 -35.68 8.61
N ALA A 418 1.06 -35.32 8.85
CA ALA A 418 -0.04 -36.29 8.93
C ALA A 418 -0.17 -37.11 7.63
N MET A 419 -0.15 -36.45 6.47
CA MET A 419 -0.17 -37.16 5.18
C MET A 419 1.09 -38.01 4.97
N SER A 420 2.27 -37.47 5.31
CA SER A 420 3.53 -38.20 5.15
C SER A 420 3.57 -39.49 5.98
N ILE A 421 2.97 -39.52 7.17
CA ILE A 421 2.85 -40.74 8.00
C ILE A 421 2.09 -41.83 7.22
N ILE A 422 0.90 -41.49 6.72
CA ILE A 422 0.02 -42.42 6.00
C ILE A 422 0.73 -42.96 4.75
N VAL A 423 1.27 -42.06 3.92
CA VAL A 423 1.93 -42.42 2.66
C VAL A 423 3.20 -43.24 2.89
N ARG A 424 4.02 -42.91 3.91
CA ARG A 424 5.25 -43.67 4.23
C ARG A 424 4.95 -45.10 4.63
N ILE A 425 3.93 -45.32 5.45
CA ILE A 425 3.52 -46.66 5.88
C ILE A 425 2.99 -47.46 4.69
N ILE A 426 2.10 -46.87 3.88
CA ILE A 426 1.57 -47.52 2.66
C ILE A 426 2.70 -47.89 1.71
N THR A 427 3.62 -46.97 1.42
CA THR A 427 4.73 -47.23 0.51
C THR A 427 5.72 -48.25 1.06
N GLY A 428 5.95 -48.29 2.38
CA GLY A 428 6.74 -49.34 3.03
C GLY A 428 6.10 -50.73 2.89
N ALA A 429 4.79 -50.83 3.11
CA ALA A 429 4.04 -52.08 2.91
C ALA A 429 4.04 -52.52 1.44
N LEU A 430 3.89 -51.57 0.51
CA LEU A 430 3.99 -51.84 -0.92
C LEU A 430 5.40 -52.29 -1.34
N GLN A 431 6.46 -51.78 -0.71
CA GLN A 431 7.84 -52.23 -0.94
C GLN A 431 8.05 -53.68 -0.50
N ASP A 432 7.56 -54.02 0.70
CA ASP A 432 7.64 -55.37 1.24
C ASP A 432 6.85 -56.36 0.36
N ALA A 433 5.64 -55.98 -0.09
CA ALA A 433 4.81 -56.82 -0.96
C ALA A 433 5.39 -57.04 -2.37
N ASP A 434 6.33 -56.21 -2.81
CA ASP A 434 6.98 -56.26 -4.12
C ASP A 434 8.43 -56.79 -4.05
N ASN A 435 8.87 -57.31 -2.91
CA ASN A 435 10.24 -57.79 -2.68
C ASN A 435 11.31 -56.78 -3.12
N ASP A 436 11.16 -55.51 -2.75
CA ASP A 436 12.08 -54.41 -3.11
C ASP A 436 12.24 -54.16 -4.63
N SER A 437 11.29 -54.58 -5.46
CA SER A 437 11.31 -54.28 -6.91
C SER A 437 10.87 -52.85 -7.27
N TYR A 438 10.34 -52.10 -6.29
CA TYR A 438 9.88 -50.71 -6.43
C TYR A 438 8.75 -50.46 -7.44
N ARG A 439 8.14 -51.49 -8.04
CA ARG A 439 7.13 -51.34 -9.11
C ARG A 439 5.83 -50.69 -8.62
N ARG A 440 5.23 -51.17 -7.53
CA ARG A 440 4.03 -50.59 -6.91
C ARG A 440 4.30 -49.23 -6.27
N VAL A 441 5.50 -49.05 -5.76
CA VAL A 441 5.91 -47.85 -5.01
C VAL A 441 6.02 -46.65 -5.93
N VAL A 442 6.63 -46.84 -7.10
CA VAL A 442 6.75 -45.78 -8.10
C VAL A 442 5.37 -45.38 -8.66
N ARG A 443 4.41 -46.31 -8.73
CA ARG A 443 3.01 -45.96 -9.05
C ARG A 443 2.36 -45.09 -7.96
N ALA A 444 2.68 -45.33 -6.70
CA ALA A 444 2.22 -44.46 -5.61
C ALA A 444 2.82 -43.04 -5.74
N TYR A 445 4.10 -42.92 -6.15
CA TYR A 445 4.69 -41.61 -6.43
C TYR A 445 4.01 -40.89 -7.60
N LEU A 446 3.70 -41.63 -8.67
CA LEU A 446 2.98 -41.10 -9.82
C LEU A 446 1.57 -40.63 -9.44
N PHE A 447 0.84 -41.39 -8.61
CA PHE A 447 -0.47 -40.99 -8.11
C PHE A 447 -0.42 -39.66 -7.35
N LEU A 448 0.53 -39.51 -6.42
CA LEU A 448 0.69 -38.27 -5.66
C LEU A 448 1.10 -37.10 -6.56
N ALA A 449 1.99 -37.33 -7.52
CA ALA A 449 2.43 -36.31 -8.46
C ALA A 449 1.32 -35.91 -9.46
N ALA A 450 0.41 -36.84 -9.82
CA ALA A 450 -0.77 -36.53 -10.63
C ALA A 450 -1.75 -35.62 -9.86
N GLY A 451 -2.00 -35.91 -8.58
CA GLY A 451 -2.79 -35.03 -7.71
C GLY A 451 -2.17 -33.64 -7.61
N LEU A 452 -0.84 -33.56 -7.46
CA LEU A 452 -0.11 -32.30 -7.48
C LEU A 452 -0.29 -31.52 -8.80
N PHE A 453 -0.15 -32.18 -9.95
CA PHE A 453 -0.30 -31.55 -11.27
C PHE A 453 -1.71 -31.01 -11.49
N ILE A 454 -2.74 -31.76 -11.09
CA ILE A 454 -4.14 -31.30 -11.19
C ILE A 454 -4.32 -30.01 -10.37
N LEU A 455 -3.88 -30.00 -9.11
CA LEU A 455 -3.97 -28.80 -8.26
C LEU A 455 -3.18 -27.63 -8.84
N ALA A 456 -1.98 -27.88 -9.36
CA ALA A 456 -1.11 -26.86 -9.94
C ALA A 456 -1.71 -26.20 -11.18
N THR A 457 -2.42 -26.97 -12.00
CA THR A 457 -3.08 -26.45 -13.22
C THR A 457 -4.44 -25.83 -12.94
N TRP A 458 -5.15 -26.29 -11.90
CA TRP A 458 -6.45 -25.76 -11.51
C TRP A 458 -6.35 -24.31 -10.99
N ASP A 459 -5.30 -23.98 -10.22
CA ASP A 459 -5.05 -22.64 -9.69
C ASP A 459 -4.69 -21.59 -10.79
N ILE A 460 -4.37 -22.04 -12.01
CA ILE A 460 -4.05 -21.16 -13.16
C ILE A 460 -5.31 -20.64 -13.84
N ASN A 461 -6.49 -21.15 -13.51
CA ASN A 461 -7.72 -20.67 -14.14
C ASN A 461 -7.90 -19.18 -13.78
N PRO A 462 -7.81 -18.24 -14.74
CA PRO A 462 -7.68 -16.80 -14.49
C PRO A 462 -8.94 -16.13 -13.90
N SER A 463 -9.92 -16.94 -13.48
CA SER A 463 -11.22 -16.55 -12.93
C SER A 463 -11.14 -15.97 -11.51
N ILE A 464 -10.02 -16.14 -10.79
CA ILE A 464 -9.84 -15.64 -9.42
C ILE A 464 -8.69 -14.63 -9.36
N LYS A 465 -8.61 -13.71 -10.33
CA LYS A 465 -8.08 -12.39 -9.99
C LYS A 465 -9.16 -11.72 -9.16
N MET A 466 -8.88 -11.32 -7.92
CA MET A 466 -9.64 -10.26 -7.25
C MET A 466 -9.49 -9.00 -8.10
N LYS A 467 -10.25 -8.91 -9.18
CA LYS A 467 -10.53 -7.66 -9.87
C LYS A 467 -11.46 -6.95 -8.91
N LEU A 468 -11.02 -5.82 -8.38
CA LEU A 468 -11.93 -4.86 -7.76
C LEU A 468 -13.13 -4.72 -8.72
N PRO A 469 -14.37 -4.92 -8.24
CA PRO A 469 -15.55 -4.67 -9.05
C PRO A 469 -15.42 -3.27 -9.68
N PRO A 470 -15.73 -3.13 -10.98
CA PRO A 470 -15.69 -1.83 -11.66
C PRO A 470 -16.42 -0.73 -10.88
N GLU A 471 -17.47 -1.08 -10.15
CA GLU A 471 -18.26 -0.21 -9.28
C GLU A 471 -17.43 0.37 -8.13
N ILE A 472 -16.57 -0.43 -7.49
CA ILE A 472 -15.70 0.05 -6.40
C ILE A 472 -14.65 1.02 -6.96
N ILE A 473 -14.12 0.77 -8.15
CA ILE A 473 -13.15 1.68 -8.78
C ILE A 473 -13.81 3.02 -9.09
N LEU A 474 -15.06 3.00 -9.60
CA LEU A 474 -15.81 4.24 -9.84
C LEU A 474 -16.16 4.97 -8.54
N GLN A 475 -16.51 4.25 -7.49
CA GLN A 475 -16.77 4.82 -6.17
C GLN A 475 -15.51 5.49 -5.58
N ILE A 476 -14.34 4.84 -5.70
CA ILE A 476 -13.07 5.44 -5.28
C ILE A 476 -12.80 6.75 -6.05
N ILE A 477 -13.10 6.77 -7.35
CA ILE A 477 -12.95 7.99 -8.16
C ILE A 477 -13.94 9.08 -7.70
N ASP A 478 -15.19 8.74 -7.39
CA ASP A 478 -16.17 9.69 -6.85
C ASP A 478 -15.75 10.25 -5.49
N ASP A 479 -15.24 9.40 -4.61
CA ASP A 479 -14.80 9.77 -3.26
C ASP A 479 -13.48 10.56 -3.25
N THR A 480 -12.82 10.77 -4.41
CA THR A 480 -11.66 11.69 -4.48
C THR A 480 -12.04 13.14 -4.26
N ILE A 481 -13.29 13.50 -4.53
CA ILE A 481 -13.80 14.85 -4.28
C ILE A 481 -14.33 14.89 -2.85
N PRO A 482 -13.79 15.75 -1.98
CA PRO A 482 -14.26 15.84 -0.61
C PRO A 482 -15.74 16.24 -0.57
N SER A 483 -16.49 15.63 0.34
CA SER A 483 -17.90 15.94 0.58
C SER A 483 -18.13 17.26 1.34
N SER A 484 -17.06 17.87 1.85
CA SER A 484 -17.04 19.19 2.49
C SER A 484 -17.01 20.33 1.46
N LYS A 485 -16.95 21.58 1.94
CA LYS A 485 -16.87 22.83 1.15
C LYS A 485 -15.99 22.67 -0.10
N VAL A 486 -16.63 22.64 -1.28
CA VAL A 486 -15.96 22.48 -2.57
C VAL A 486 -15.59 23.86 -3.10
N PRO A 487 -14.32 24.12 -3.46
CA PRO A 487 -13.91 25.40 -4.03
C PRO A 487 -14.68 25.71 -5.32
N VAL A 488 -14.57 26.95 -5.80
CA VAL A 488 -15.16 27.36 -7.10
C VAL A 488 -14.58 26.50 -8.21
N ALA A 489 -13.25 26.35 -8.26
CA ALA A 489 -12.55 25.42 -9.14
C ALA A 489 -11.24 24.94 -8.48
N PHE A 490 -10.93 23.65 -8.57
CA PHE A 490 -9.64 23.13 -8.16
C PHE A 490 -8.54 23.58 -9.15
N SER A 491 -7.42 24.06 -8.62
CA SER A 491 -6.28 24.49 -9.43
C SER A 491 -5.60 23.29 -10.12
N PRO A 492 -4.79 23.52 -11.17
CA PRO A 492 -4.05 22.45 -11.85
C PRO A 492 -3.01 21.77 -10.93
N SER A 493 -2.47 22.53 -9.98
CA SER A 493 -1.51 22.07 -8.97
C SER A 493 -2.15 21.27 -7.85
N ASP A 494 -3.49 21.30 -7.71
CA ASP A 494 -4.19 20.61 -6.64
C ASP A 494 -4.00 19.08 -6.74
N PRO A 495 -3.67 18.39 -5.62
CA PRO A 495 -3.57 16.93 -5.59
C PRO A 495 -4.80 16.20 -6.16
N ILE A 496 -6.00 16.74 -5.98
CA ILE A 496 -7.25 16.16 -6.50
C ILE A 496 -7.26 16.22 -8.04
N THR A 497 -6.95 17.38 -8.61
CA THR A 497 -6.87 17.57 -10.08
C THR A 497 -5.81 16.64 -10.69
N GLN A 498 -4.63 16.54 -10.06
CA GLN A 498 -3.57 15.64 -10.50
C GLN A 498 -4.01 14.17 -10.43
N THR A 499 -4.68 13.78 -9.36
CA THR A 499 -5.18 12.42 -9.17
C THR A 499 -6.24 12.05 -10.22
N LEU A 500 -7.22 12.93 -10.46
CA LEU A 500 -8.23 12.74 -11.49
C LEU A 500 -7.61 12.69 -12.90
N ARG A 501 -6.60 13.50 -13.16
CA ARG A 501 -5.82 13.46 -14.42
C ARG A 501 -5.12 12.11 -14.58
N SER A 502 -4.45 11.61 -13.54
CA SER A 502 -3.84 10.28 -13.57
C SER A 502 -4.88 9.20 -13.88
N TRP A 503 -6.04 9.22 -13.20
CA TRP A 503 -7.14 8.29 -13.47
C TRP A 503 -7.66 8.38 -14.91
N ALA A 504 -7.69 9.58 -15.50
CA ALA A 504 -8.11 9.77 -16.87
C ALA A 504 -7.15 9.13 -17.90
N LEU A 505 -5.87 9.01 -17.54
CA LEU A 505 -4.81 8.47 -18.41
C LEU A 505 -4.63 6.95 -18.29
N VAL A 506 -5.07 6.32 -17.19
CA VAL A 506 -4.88 4.88 -16.94
C VAL A 506 -5.58 4.00 -17.98
N CYS A 507 -6.90 4.10 -18.14
CA CYS A 507 -7.65 3.25 -19.08
C CYS A 507 -8.96 3.88 -19.54
N ASN A 508 -9.59 3.32 -20.58
CA ASN A 508 -10.87 3.82 -21.10
C ASN A 508 -12.01 3.78 -20.07
N PHE A 509 -11.98 2.82 -19.14
CA PHE A 509 -13.01 2.65 -18.11
C PHE A 509 -13.01 3.79 -17.09
N THR A 510 -11.85 4.13 -16.54
CA THR A 510 -11.70 5.23 -15.56
C THR A 510 -11.74 6.61 -16.23
N ARG A 511 -11.43 6.68 -17.53
CA ARG A 511 -11.37 7.93 -18.29
C ARG A 511 -12.67 8.70 -18.32
N ALA A 512 -13.78 8.05 -18.66
CA ALA A 512 -15.05 8.75 -18.85
C ALA A 512 -15.50 9.46 -17.55
N LYS A 513 -15.40 8.76 -16.42
CA LYS A 513 -15.77 9.30 -15.10
C LYS A 513 -14.85 10.43 -14.66
N SER A 514 -13.54 10.23 -14.80
CA SER A 514 -12.54 11.23 -14.40
C SER A 514 -12.63 12.50 -15.25
N GLN A 515 -12.87 12.37 -16.56
CA GLN A 515 -13.09 13.53 -17.45
C GLN A 515 -14.33 14.33 -17.07
N TYR A 516 -15.42 13.65 -16.71
CA TYR A 516 -16.63 14.32 -16.23
C TYR A 516 -16.37 15.11 -14.94
N LEU A 517 -15.67 14.54 -13.97
CA LEU A 517 -15.33 15.21 -12.71
C LEU A 517 -14.37 16.40 -12.93
N LEU A 518 -13.39 16.27 -13.83
CA LEU A 518 -12.49 17.36 -14.22
C LEU A 518 -13.27 18.54 -14.84
N LEU A 519 -14.17 18.26 -15.79
CA LEU A 519 -15.01 19.32 -16.40
C LEU A 519 -16.00 19.92 -15.41
N LYS A 520 -16.39 19.18 -14.36
CA LYS A 520 -17.34 19.66 -13.37
C LYS A 520 -16.67 20.55 -12.32
N HIS A 521 -15.51 20.15 -11.80
CA HIS A 521 -14.90 20.77 -10.60
C HIS A 521 -13.56 21.47 -10.83
N CYS A 522 -12.94 21.32 -12.01
CA CYS A 522 -11.57 21.80 -12.27
C CYS A 522 -11.50 22.77 -13.46
N LEU A 523 -12.56 23.54 -13.74
CA LEU A 523 -12.53 24.62 -14.74
C LEU A 523 -11.81 25.85 -14.20
N TYR A 524 -10.49 25.73 -14.13
CA TYR A 524 -9.57 26.80 -13.75
C TYR A 524 -8.85 27.28 -15.01
N ILE A 525 -9.16 28.47 -15.52
CA ILE A 525 -8.60 28.99 -16.77
C ILE A 525 -7.75 30.21 -16.46
N ASP A 526 -6.44 30.07 -16.49
CA ASP A 526 -5.44 31.10 -16.14
C ASP A 526 -4.61 31.59 -17.35
N SER A 527 -4.98 31.16 -18.56
CA SER A 527 -4.24 31.46 -19.77
C SER A 527 -5.10 31.27 -21.01
N HIS A 528 -4.77 31.99 -22.08
CA HIS A 528 -5.42 31.85 -23.38
C HIS A 528 -5.25 30.44 -23.97
N GLU A 529 -4.08 29.84 -23.82
CA GLU A 529 -3.77 28.49 -24.34
C GLU A 529 -4.71 27.45 -23.74
N ARG A 530 -4.98 27.54 -22.44
CA ARG A 530 -5.91 26.63 -21.75
C ARG A 530 -7.35 26.88 -22.16
N LEU A 531 -7.77 28.14 -22.31
CA LEU A 531 -9.10 28.46 -22.83
C LEU A 531 -9.32 27.83 -24.22
N LYS A 532 -8.35 28.02 -25.12
CA LYS A 532 -8.39 27.45 -26.48
C LYS A 532 -8.38 25.92 -26.47
N ALA A 533 -7.48 25.31 -25.69
CA ALA A 533 -7.40 23.86 -25.57
C ALA A 533 -8.70 23.24 -25.01
N LEU A 534 -9.41 23.93 -24.12
CA LEU A 534 -10.72 23.51 -23.63
C LEU A 534 -11.76 23.54 -24.75
N LEU A 535 -11.85 24.65 -25.49
CA LEU A 535 -12.84 24.83 -26.55
C LEU A 535 -12.62 23.84 -27.71
N ASP A 536 -11.38 23.67 -28.16
CA ASP A 536 -11.03 22.70 -29.21
C ASP A 536 -11.47 21.29 -28.83
N ASN A 537 -11.17 20.89 -27.59
CA ASN A 537 -11.51 19.57 -27.07
C ASN A 537 -12.98 19.42 -26.67
N THR A 538 -13.77 20.49 -26.55
CA THR A 538 -15.19 20.43 -26.16
C THR A 538 -16.11 20.95 -27.25
N SER A 539 -15.59 21.11 -28.47
CA SER A 539 -16.33 21.55 -29.66
C SER A 539 -17.61 20.75 -29.88
N SER A 540 -17.60 19.44 -29.65
CA SER A 540 -18.76 18.55 -29.81
C SER A 540 -19.81 18.63 -28.68
N LEU A 541 -19.50 19.29 -27.55
CA LEU A 541 -20.39 19.39 -26.40
C LEU A 541 -21.26 20.64 -26.51
N VAL A 542 -22.58 20.47 -26.36
CA VAL A 542 -23.54 21.60 -26.37
C VAL A 542 -23.43 22.41 -25.08
N SER A 543 -23.27 21.75 -23.93
CA SER A 543 -23.12 22.39 -22.63
C SER A 543 -22.07 21.68 -21.76
N LEU A 544 -21.49 22.43 -20.83
CA LEU A 544 -20.53 21.95 -19.83
C LEU A 544 -21.21 21.85 -18.46
N PRO A 545 -20.93 20.81 -17.65
CA PRO A 545 -21.66 20.53 -16.41
C PRO A 545 -21.12 21.30 -15.19
N SER A 546 -20.36 22.36 -15.38
CA SER A 546 -19.59 23.00 -14.30
C SER A 546 -20.39 24.07 -13.56
N PRO A 547 -20.60 23.92 -12.24
CA PRO A 547 -21.19 24.98 -11.42
C PRO A 547 -20.21 26.08 -11.01
N GLY A 548 -18.90 25.92 -11.25
CA GLY A 548 -17.88 26.86 -10.81
C GLY A 548 -16.79 27.10 -11.85
N LEU A 549 -16.44 28.36 -12.08
CA LEU A 549 -15.45 28.78 -13.07
C LEU A 549 -14.50 29.83 -12.49
N PHE A 550 -13.20 29.61 -12.65
CA PHE A 550 -12.17 30.65 -12.50
C PHE A 550 -11.67 31.07 -13.89
N LEU A 551 -11.65 32.37 -14.16
CA LEU A 551 -11.35 32.92 -15.48
C LEU A 551 -10.37 34.10 -15.42
N ALA A 552 -9.15 33.86 -15.92
CA ALA A 552 -8.05 34.81 -16.07
C ALA A 552 -7.25 34.57 -17.37
N PRO A 553 -7.87 34.58 -18.56
CA PRO A 553 -7.19 34.19 -19.80
C PRO A 553 -6.39 35.32 -20.45
N PHE A 554 -6.52 36.56 -19.97
CA PHE A 554 -5.82 37.73 -20.49
C PHE A 554 -4.44 37.89 -19.84
N PRO A 555 -3.45 38.45 -20.56
CA PRO A 555 -2.22 38.96 -19.94
C PRO A 555 -2.52 40.02 -18.87
N GLU A 556 -1.69 40.12 -17.83
CA GLU A 556 -1.91 41.01 -16.67
C GLU A 556 -2.07 42.50 -17.06
N ASP A 557 -1.40 42.95 -18.12
CA ASP A 557 -1.34 44.36 -18.52
C ASP A 557 -2.07 44.69 -19.83
N ASP A 558 -2.75 43.72 -20.47
CA ASP A 558 -3.36 43.94 -21.79
C ASP A 558 -4.73 43.25 -21.93
N LEU A 559 -5.77 44.06 -22.17
CA LEU A 559 -7.13 43.59 -22.42
C LEU A 559 -7.50 43.62 -23.91
N ASP A 560 -6.72 44.25 -24.81
CA ASP A 560 -7.11 44.52 -26.21
C ASP A 560 -6.94 43.31 -27.15
N HIS A 561 -7.42 42.15 -26.69
CA HIS A 561 -7.36 40.87 -27.38
C HIS A 561 -8.77 40.37 -27.75
N LEU A 562 -9.22 40.71 -28.97
CA LEU A 562 -10.55 40.33 -29.48
C LEU A 562 -10.74 38.80 -29.57
N ASP A 563 -9.69 38.06 -29.89
CA ASP A 563 -9.71 36.60 -29.98
C ASP A 563 -9.95 35.93 -28.62
N ILE A 564 -9.34 36.44 -27.54
CA ILE A 564 -9.61 36.00 -26.16
C ILE A 564 -11.08 36.26 -25.81
N ALA A 565 -11.60 37.47 -26.09
CA ALA A 565 -12.99 37.82 -25.82
C ALA A 565 -13.99 36.95 -26.60
N GLN A 566 -13.72 36.63 -27.86
CA GLN A 566 -14.54 35.70 -28.66
C GLN A 566 -14.55 34.29 -28.08
N HIS A 567 -13.41 33.79 -27.60
CA HIS A 567 -13.35 32.49 -26.93
C HIS A 567 -14.10 32.50 -25.58
N ILE A 568 -14.06 33.61 -24.84
CA ILE A 568 -14.87 33.77 -23.62
C ILE A 568 -16.37 33.72 -23.96
N ASP A 569 -16.83 34.42 -25.00
CA ASP A 569 -18.24 34.35 -25.43
C ASP A 569 -18.68 32.92 -25.78
N GLN A 570 -17.82 32.16 -26.47
CA GLN A 570 -18.07 30.75 -26.78
C GLN A 570 -18.11 29.87 -25.52
N LEU A 571 -17.23 30.11 -24.54
CA LEU A 571 -17.24 29.40 -23.27
C LEU A 571 -18.52 29.72 -22.48
N CYS A 572 -18.86 31.00 -22.35
CA CYS A 572 -20.08 31.48 -21.71
C CYS A 572 -21.33 30.86 -22.34
N ALA A 573 -21.38 30.70 -23.67
CA ALA A 573 -22.46 29.98 -24.35
C ALA A 573 -22.60 28.51 -23.90
N LYS A 574 -21.49 27.84 -23.58
CA LYS A 574 -21.48 26.43 -23.15
C LYS A 574 -21.79 26.25 -21.65
N VAL A 575 -21.53 27.25 -20.81
CA VAL A 575 -21.71 27.17 -19.35
C VAL A 575 -22.92 27.93 -18.82
N CYS A 576 -23.61 28.74 -19.64
CA CYS A 576 -24.68 29.64 -19.17
C CYS A 576 -25.82 28.96 -18.40
N SER A 577 -26.11 27.69 -18.66
CA SER A 577 -27.17 26.94 -17.98
C SER A 577 -26.75 26.27 -16.66
N SER A 578 -25.45 26.13 -16.42
CA SER A 578 -24.90 25.31 -15.33
C SER A 578 -24.05 26.11 -14.35
N LEU A 579 -23.48 27.23 -14.78
CA LEU A 579 -22.57 28.05 -13.98
C LEU A 579 -23.34 28.85 -12.94
N THR A 580 -23.05 28.61 -11.66
CA THR A 580 -23.64 29.35 -10.53
C THR A 580 -22.62 30.17 -9.75
N ARG A 581 -21.33 29.81 -9.83
CA ARG A 581 -20.23 30.47 -9.11
C ARG A 581 -19.14 30.90 -10.09
N LEU A 582 -18.78 32.18 -10.10
CA LEU A 582 -17.81 32.74 -11.04
C LEU A 582 -16.80 33.63 -10.31
N VAL A 583 -15.52 33.38 -10.54
CA VAL A 583 -14.42 34.25 -10.12
C VAL A 583 -13.66 34.68 -11.37
N ILE A 584 -13.52 35.99 -11.56
CA ILE A 584 -12.72 36.55 -12.64
C ILE A 584 -11.50 37.28 -12.10
N ASP A 585 -10.39 37.15 -12.81
CA ASP A 585 -9.15 37.88 -12.57
C ASP A 585 -8.69 38.41 -13.94
N MET A 586 -9.28 39.53 -14.35
CA MET A 586 -9.07 40.14 -15.66
C MET A 586 -8.85 41.65 -15.50
N PRO A 587 -7.93 42.25 -16.26
CA PRO A 587 -7.57 43.66 -16.10
C PRO A 587 -8.55 44.59 -16.86
N LEU A 588 -9.83 44.62 -16.50
CA LEU A 588 -10.85 45.34 -17.31
C LEU A 588 -10.65 46.86 -17.32
N ARG A 589 -9.92 47.40 -16.34
CA ARG A 589 -9.51 48.82 -16.26
C ARG A 589 -8.31 49.19 -17.15
N ARG A 590 -7.67 48.23 -17.84
CA ARG A 590 -6.57 48.50 -18.79
C ARG A 590 -7.04 48.98 -20.17
N LEU A 591 -8.33 48.87 -20.48
CA LEU A 591 -8.90 49.32 -21.76
C LEU A 591 -10.20 50.08 -21.51
N TYR A 592 -10.17 51.41 -21.66
CA TYR A 592 -11.36 52.23 -21.50
C TYR A 592 -12.26 52.23 -22.75
N PRO A 593 -13.56 52.59 -22.62
CA PRO A 593 -14.50 52.59 -23.75
C PRO A 593 -14.05 53.40 -24.97
N TYR A 594 -13.39 54.54 -24.76
CA TYR A 594 -12.88 55.40 -25.83
C TYR A 594 -11.61 54.86 -26.52
N GLU A 595 -10.94 53.89 -25.90
CA GLU A 595 -9.72 53.24 -26.41
C GLU A 595 -10.00 51.92 -27.13
N ASP A 596 -11.18 51.31 -26.90
CA ASP A 596 -11.58 49.99 -27.43
C ASP A 596 -11.88 49.99 -28.94
N LYS A 597 -10.82 50.08 -29.74
CA LYS A 597 -10.91 50.04 -31.22
C LYS A 597 -11.31 48.66 -31.75
N ASN A 598 -10.93 47.59 -31.05
CA ASN A 598 -11.21 46.21 -31.49
C ASN A 598 -12.58 45.69 -31.03
N ARG A 599 -13.34 46.49 -30.26
CA ARG A 599 -14.66 46.13 -29.72
C ARG A 599 -14.61 44.90 -28.82
N VAL A 600 -13.58 44.82 -27.98
CA VAL A 600 -13.41 43.75 -26.98
C VAL A 600 -14.49 43.85 -25.89
N ARG A 601 -14.75 45.06 -25.37
CA ARG A 601 -15.69 45.29 -24.25
C ARG A 601 -17.14 44.91 -24.61
N PRO A 602 -17.69 45.28 -25.78
CA PRO A 602 -19.02 44.81 -26.20
C PRO A 602 -19.15 43.29 -26.26
N VAL A 603 -18.11 42.58 -26.69
CA VAL A 603 -18.11 41.10 -26.76
C VAL A 603 -18.11 40.50 -25.36
N LEU A 604 -17.22 40.98 -24.47
CA LEU A 604 -17.18 40.54 -23.07
C LEU A 604 -18.50 40.83 -22.35
N ARG A 605 -19.06 42.03 -22.51
CA ARG A 605 -20.35 42.41 -21.95
C ARG A 605 -21.45 41.44 -22.37
N THR A 606 -21.57 41.17 -23.67
CA THR A 606 -22.55 40.21 -24.21
C THR A 606 -22.36 38.80 -23.64
N ALA A 607 -21.11 38.37 -23.44
CA ALA A 607 -20.79 37.06 -22.89
C ALA A 607 -21.26 36.92 -21.43
N PHE A 608 -20.99 37.91 -20.58
CA PHE A 608 -21.36 37.90 -19.16
C PHE A 608 -22.86 38.16 -18.92
N GLU A 609 -23.51 39.00 -19.74
CA GLU A 609 -24.97 39.23 -19.66
C GLU A 609 -25.77 37.93 -19.87
N ARG A 610 -25.23 36.95 -20.62
CA ARG A 610 -25.85 35.64 -20.84
C ARG A 610 -25.88 34.75 -19.60
N LEU A 611 -25.04 35.01 -18.59
CA LEU A 611 -24.85 34.16 -17.41
C LEU A 611 -25.90 34.44 -16.32
N THR A 612 -27.18 34.26 -16.64
CA THR A 612 -28.29 34.62 -15.73
C THR A 612 -28.47 33.68 -14.53
N ALA A 613 -27.78 32.54 -14.51
CA ALA A 613 -27.84 31.55 -13.43
C ALA A 613 -26.81 31.78 -12.30
N ILE A 614 -26.04 32.87 -12.35
CA ILE A 614 -25.02 33.19 -11.35
C ILE A 614 -25.67 33.53 -10.00
N GLU A 615 -25.19 32.86 -8.95
CA GLU A 615 -25.56 33.07 -7.55
C GLU A 615 -24.40 33.66 -6.73
N GLU A 616 -23.15 33.34 -7.09
CA GLU A 616 -21.94 33.85 -6.43
C GLU A 616 -20.97 34.42 -7.46
N PHE A 617 -20.55 35.67 -7.28
CA PHE A 617 -19.63 36.35 -8.18
C PHE A 617 -18.52 37.09 -7.43
N CYS A 618 -17.30 36.99 -7.97
CA CYS A 618 -16.14 37.77 -7.54
C CYS A 618 -15.40 38.33 -8.76
N SER A 619 -15.10 39.64 -8.74
CA SER A 619 -14.10 40.25 -9.62
C SER A 619 -12.87 40.66 -8.81
N ALA A 620 -11.74 40.04 -9.09
CA ALA A 620 -10.52 40.20 -8.29
C ALA A 620 -9.79 41.51 -8.54
N GLN A 621 -9.88 42.08 -9.75
CA GLN A 621 -9.12 43.27 -10.13
C GLN A 621 -9.94 44.57 -10.15
N ASP A 622 -11.28 44.48 -10.22
CA ASP A 622 -12.17 45.64 -10.32
C ASP A 622 -13.64 45.30 -9.97
N GLU A 623 -14.57 46.16 -10.40
CA GLU A 623 -16.01 46.07 -10.20
C GLU A 623 -16.81 45.36 -11.33
N LEU A 624 -16.13 44.59 -12.21
CA LEU A 624 -16.64 44.12 -13.51
C LEU A 624 -16.87 45.28 -14.50
N TYR A 625 -15.88 46.17 -14.63
CA TYR A 625 -16.00 47.38 -15.44
C TYR A 625 -16.08 47.08 -16.95
N LEU A 626 -17.30 46.90 -17.48
CA LEU A 626 -17.59 46.53 -18.87
C LEU A 626 -18.48 47.55 -19.63
N ALA A 627 -18.54 48.81 -19.17
CA ALA A 627 -19.20 49.90 -19.91
C ALA A 627 -18.70 50.00 -21.37
N THR A 628 -19.59 50.24 -22.33
CA THR A 628 -19.23 50.38 -23.75
C THR A 628 -19.27 51.83 -24.26
N MET A 629 -19.81 52.75 -23.47
CA MET A 629 -19.92 54.18 -23.77
C MET A 629 -19.10 55.01 -22.77
N GLU A 630 -18.66 56.20 -23.20
CA GLU A 630 -17.96 57.15 -22.32
C GLU A 630 -18.85 57.62 -21.14
N ASP A 631 -20.15 57.78 -21.38
CA ASP A 631 -21.13 58.04 -20.32
C ASP A 631 -21.63 56.70 -19.75
N SER A 632 -20.83 56.16 -18.82
CA SER A 632 -21.11 54.91 -18.10
C SER A 632 -22.44 54.92 -17.35
N ARG A 633 -23.07 56.09 -17.16
CA ARG A 633 -24.36 56.25 -16.45
C ARG A 633 -25.55 55.71 -17.23
N SER A 634 -25.40 55.45 -18.54
CA SER A 634 -26.49 55.00 -19.42
C SER A 634 -26.72 53.48 -19.42
N GLU A 635 -25.69 52.69 -19.16
CA GLU A 635 -25.75 51.23 -19.16
C GLU A 635 -25.70 50.70 -17.73
N PRO A 636 -26.52 49.72 -17.32
CA PRO A 636 -26.41 49.12 -16.00
C PRO A 636 -25.20 48.20 -15.88
N GLU A 637 -24.73 47.97 -14.66
CA GLU A 637 -23.64 47.04 -14.40
C GLU A 637 -24.06 45.61 -14.72
N VAL A 638 -23.17 44.81 -15.29
CA VAL A 638 -23.53 43.46 -15.78
C VAL A 638 -24.00 42.56 -14.64
N TRP A 639 -23.36 42.65 -13.47
CA TRP A 639 -23.75 41.86 -12.30
C TRP A 639 -25.15 42.22 -11.78
N SER A 640 -25.65 43.44 -12.05
CA SER A 640 -27.01 43.87 -11.67
C SER A 640 -28.11 43.16 -12.47
N LEU A 641 -27.75 42.56 -13.60
CA LEU A 641 -28.66 41.85 -14.51
C LEU A 641 -28.85 40.38 -14.13
N TRP A 642 -28.14 39.88 -13.11
CA TRP A 642 -28.24 38.50 -12.66
C TRP A 642 -29.27 38.36 -11.53
N PRO A 643 -30.48 37.84 -11.81
CA PRO A 643 -31.59 37.84 -10.85
C PRO A 643 -31.35 36.93 -9.63
N GLY A 644 -30.48 35.93 -9.77
CA GLY A 644 -30.15 34.96 -8.73
C GLY A 644 -28.96 35.34 -7.83
N LEU A 645 -28.33 36.50 -8.06
CA LEU A 645 -27.10 36.88 -7.37
C LEU A 645 -27.33 37.07 -5.86
N ARG A 646 -26.66 36.23 -5.06
CA ARG A 646 -26.74 36.20 -3.59
C ARG A 646 -25.48 36.70 -2.92
N ARG A 647 -24.32 36.51 -3.56
CA ARG A 647 -23.00 36.80 -3.00
C ARG A 647 -22.17 37.57 -4.02
N LEU A 648 -21.76 38.78 -3.68
CA LEU A 648 -21.03 39.69 -4.56
C LEU A 648 -19.76 40.20 -3.87
N ALA A 649 -18.60 40.01 -4.52
CA ALA A 649 -17.32 40.50 -4.05
C ALA A 649 -16.63 41.30 -5.16
N LEU A 650 -16.29 42.56 -4.89
CA LEU A 650 -15.73 43.48 -5.89
C LEU A 650 -14.52 44.22 -5.31
N TYR A 651 -13.55 44.48 -6.19
CA TYR A 651 -12.35 45.25 -5.87
C TYR A 651 -12.51 46.70 -6.30
N ASN A 652 -12.14 47.64 -5.43
CA ASN A 652 -12.07 49.08 -5.72
C ASN A 652 -13.37 49.70 -6.27
N LEU A 653 -14.51 49.29 -5.70
CA LEU A 653 -15.83 49.81 -6.04
C LEU A 653 -16.08 51.15 -5.32
N ALA A 654 -16.57 52.15 -6.06
CA ALA A 654 -17.02 53.43 -5.52
C ALA A 654 -18.49 53.37 -5.09
N VAL A 655 -18.75 53.40 -3.77
CA VAL A 655 -20.11 53.29 -3.22
C VAL A 655 -20.83 54.64 -3.04
N ASP A 656 -20.11 55.74 -3.19
CA ASP A 656 -20.60 57.13 -3.12
C ASP A 656 -21.24 57.61 -4.43
N THR A 657 -21.76 56.69 -5.24
CA THR A 657 -22.37 57.04 -6.53
C THR A 657 -23.82 56.61 -6.58
N LEU A 658 -24.72 57.48 -7.05
CA LEU A 658 -26.13 57.13 -7.33
C LEU A 658 -26.28 55.87 -8.21
N TYR A 659 -25.30 55.68 -9.10
CA TYR A 659 -25.23 54.54 -9.99
C TYR A 659 -25.07 53.20 -9.24
N PHE A 660 -24.26 53.15 -8.19
CA PHE A 660 -24.13 51.96 -7.35
C PHE A 660 -25.49 51.55 -6.76
N TYR A 661 -26.19 52.48 -6.09
CA TYR A 661 -27.49 52.21 -5.47
C TYR A 661 -28.55 51.78 -6.50
N THR A 662 -28.55 52.39 -7.68
CA THR A 662 -29.47 52.03 -8.78
C THR A 662 -29.23 50.61 -9.32
N ASN A 663 -27.99 50.12 -9.27
CA ASN A 663 -27.65 48.75 -9.69
C ASN A 663 -27.95 47.74 -8.59
N VAL A 664 -27.60 48.03 -7.33
CA VAL A 664 -27.82 47.08 -6.22
C VAL A 664 -29.31 46.89 -5.90
N THR A 665 -30.15 47.92 -6.09
CA THR A 665 -31.62 47.77 -5.99
C THR A 665 -32.21 46.73 -6.93
N ARG A 666 -31.54 46.42 -8.05
CA ARG A 666 -31.95 45.35 -8.98
C ARG A 666 -31.61 43.96 -8.45
N CYS A 667 -30.66 43.85 -7.53
CA CYS A 667 -30.21 42.59 -6.91
C CYS A 667 -31.02 42.26 -5.65
N SER A 668 -32.31 41.94 -5.81
CA SER A 668 -33.21 41.67 -4.68
C SER A 668 -32.82 40.47 -3.79
N ALA A 669 -32.04 39.52 -4.33
CA ALA A 669 -31.58 38.32 -3.63
C ALA A 669 -30.21 38.48 -2.96
N LEU A 670 -29.56 39.65 -3.07
CA LEU A 670 -28.22 39.87 -2.54
C LEU A 670 -28.21 39.79 -1.02
N ALA A 671 -27.47 38.81 -0.49
CA ALA A 671 -27.39 38.49 0.93
C ALA A 671 -26.02 38.80 1.54
N GLN A 672 -24.95 38.73 0.76
CA GLN A 672 -23.58 39.04 1.20
C GLN A 672 -22.87 39.95 0.19
N LEU A 673 -22.26 41.02 0.69
CA LEU A 673 -21.48 41.98 -0.10
C LEU A 673 -20.07 42.10 0.49
N VAL A 674 -19.05 41.96 -0.35
CA VAL A 674 -17.64 42.11 0.05
C VAL A 674 -17.03 43.23 -0.77
N LEU A 675 -16.54 44.25 -0.07
CA LEU A 675 -15.93 45.45 -0.65
C LEU A 675 -14.44 45.45 -0.29
N VAL A 676 -13.58 45.17 -1.26
CA VAL A 676 -12.14 45.21 -1.07
C VAL A 676 -11.62 46.55 -1.57
N ARG A 677 -11.00 47.34 -0.68
CA ARG A 677 -10.55 48.71 -0.97
C ARG A 677 -11.65 49.59 -1.59
N GLY A 678 -12.87 49.49 -1.09
CA GLY A 678 -13.98 50.31 -1.58
C GLY A 678 -13.76 51.81 -1.33
N ASP A 679 -14.06 52.63 -2.33
CA ASP A 679 -14.02 54.09 -2.25
C ASP A 679 -15.39 54.63 -1.82
N GLY A 680 -15.45 55.84 -1.26
CA GLY A 680 -16.73 56.50 -1.01
C GLY A 680 -17.45 56.11 0.30
N LEU A 681 -16.86 55.26 1.15
CA LEU A 681 -17.55 54.65 2.30
C LEU A 681 -18.05 55.65 3.35
N THR A 682 -17.28 56.71 3.62
CA THR A 682 -17.55 57.74 4.62
C THR A 682 -18.03 59.07 4.02
N TYR A 683 -18.11 59.15 2.68
CA TYR A 683 -18.54 60.37 2.00
C TYR A 683 -20.02 60.66 2.30
N VAL A 684 -20.33 61.94 2.50
CA VAL A 684 -21.71 62.41 2.70
C VAL A 684 -22.44 62.33 1.38
N MET A 685 -23.51 61.54 1.34
CA MET A 685 -24.35 61.37 0.16
C MET A 685 -25.11 62.65 -0.21
N GLU A 686 -25.31 62.86 -1.50
CA GLU A 686 -26.27 63.84 -2.00
C GLU A 686 -27.72 63.36 -1.81
N ASP A 687 -28.71 64.26 -1.90
CA ASP A 687 -30.12 63.94 -1.61
C ASP A 687 -30.65 62.76 -2.46
N GLU A 688 -30.29 62.70 -3.74
CA GLU A 688 -30.71 61.62 -4.65
C GLU A 688 -30.14 60.24 -4.26
N GLU A 689 -28.91 60.22 -3.75
CA GLU A 689 -28.22 59.00 -3.32
C GLU A 689 -28.78 58.49 -2.00
N ALA A 690 -29.05 59.40 -1.07
CA ALA A 690 -29.72 59.10 0.18
C ALA A 690 -31.13 58.53 -0.07
N GLU A 691 -31.91 59.12 -0.98
CA GLU A 691 -33.22 58.60 -1.39
C GLU A 691 -33.11 57.21 -2.04
N ALA A 692 -32.12 57.00 -2.91
CA ALA A 692 -31.89 55.70 -3.55
C ALA A 692 -31.51 54.61 -2.54
N LEU A 693 -30.63 54.91 -1.59
CA LEU A 693 -30.26 53.99 -0.51
C LEU A 693 -31.45 53.71 0.43
N GLU A 694 -32.25 54.71 0.77
CA GLU A 694 -33.48 54.53 1.56
C GLU A 694 -34.50 53.67 0.82
N SER A 695 -34.61 53.81 -0.51
CA SER A 695 -35.47 52.95 -1.34
C SER A 695 -35.00 51.49 -1.35
N TRP A 696 -33.69 51.27 -1.36
CA TRP A 696 -33.11 49.94 -1.29
C TRP A 696 -33.28 49.33 0.10
N ASN A 697 -33.09 50.14 1.14
CA ASN A 697 -33.13 49.76 2.55
C ASN A 697 -32.33 48.48 2.85
N PHE A 698 -31.18 48.32 2.20
CA PHE A 698 -30.31 47.14 2.24
C PHE A 698 -30.98 45.80 1.84
N GLY A 699 -32.20 45.81 1.28
CA GLY A 699 -32.86 44.65 0.69
C GLY A 699 -32.80 43.36 1.53
N SER A 700 -32.18 42.32 0.96
CA SER A 700 -32.00 41.00 1.60
C SER A 700 -30.63 40.83 2.27
N LEU A 701 -29.85 41.91 2.39
CA LEU A 701 -28.47 41.89 2.83
C LEU A 701 -28.38 41.48 4.30
N ARG A 702 -27.49 40.53 4.60
CA ARG A 702 -27.27 39.99 5.94
C ARG A 702 -25.85 40.22 6.43
N ARG A 703 -24.88 40.29 5.52
CA ARG A 703 -23.46 40.47 5.83
C ARG A 703 -22.79 41.43 4.84
N VAL A 704 -21.99 42.34 5.36
CA VAL A 704 -21.09 43.19 4.59
C VAL A 704 -19.68 43.02 5.14
N ALA A 705 -18.73 42.64 4.30
CA ALA A 705 -17.32 42.61 4.65
C ALA A 705 -16.58 43.75 3.95
N MET A 706 -15.91 44.60 4.73
CA MET A 706 -15.06 45.67 4.23
C MET A 706 -13.61 45.27 4.46
N VAL A 707 -12.84 45.16 3.37
CA VAL A 707 -11.49 44.61 3.40
C VAL A 707 -10.47 45.66 3.00
N ASN A 708 -9.50 45.89 3.87
CA ASN A 708 -8.40 46.84 3.68
C ASN A 708 -8.88 48.22 3.20
N VAL A 709 -9.92 48.73 3.86
CA VAL A 709 -10.51 50.06 3.63
C VAL A 709 -9.99 51.06 4.66
N GLU A 710 -10.00 52.35 4.34
CA GLU A 710 -9.64 53.39 5.30
C GLU A 710 -10.61 53.37 6.49
N TYR A 711 -10.06 53.27 7.72
CA TYR A 711 -10.89 53.20 8.93
C TYR A 711 -11.59 54.54 9.16
N PRO A 712 -12.93 54.56 9.35
CA PRO A 712 -13.65 55.79 9.67
C PRO A 712 -13.14 56.41 10.97
N SER A 713 -12.85 57.71 10.97
CA SER A 713 -12.44 58.46 12.15
C SER A 713 -13.64 58.80 13.06
N GLY A 714 -13.40 59.35 14.25
CA GLY A 714 -14.46 59.61 15.24
C GLY A 714 -15.59 60.53 14.76
N GLU A 715 -15.31 61.49 13.86
CA GLU A 715 -16.32 62.36 13.25
C GLU A 715 -17.10 61.63 12.12
N ASP A 716 -16.48 60.68 11.43
CA ASP A 716 -17.11 59.89 10.36
C ASP A 716 -18.15 58.89 10.88
N MET A 717 -17.99 58.41 12.13
CA MET A 717 -18.95 57.51 12.77
C MET A 717 -20.30 58.16 13.11
N GLU A 718 -20.36 59.49 13.24
CA GLU A 718 -21.59 60.22 13.59
C GLU A 718 -22.41 60.64 12.36
N SER A 719 -21.84 60.53 11.15
CA SER A 719 -22.48 60.92 9.90
C SER A 719 -23.47 59.85 9.42
N MET A 720 -24.74 59.99 9.84
CA MET A 720 -25.88 59.18 9.33
C MET A 720 -26.17 59.39 7.83
N THR A 721 -25.43 60.27 7.16
CA THR A 721 -25.59 60.58 5.73
C THR A 721 -24.54 59.90 4.84
N SER A 722 -23.69 59.03 5.40
CA SER A 722 -22.71 58.21 4.66
C SER A 722 -23.14 56.74 4.55
N PHE A 723 -22.52 55.98 3.62
CA PHE A 723 -22.85 54.55 3.42
C PHE A 723 -22.55 53.74 4.67
N TYR A 724 -21.35 53.96 5.23
CA TYR A 724 -20.93 53.37 6.48
C TYR A 724 -21.85 53.76 7.65
N GLY A 725 -22.20 55.04 7.77
CA GLY A 725 -23.08 55.53 8.83
C GLY A 725 -24.47 54.90 8.80
N ARG A 726 -25.10 54.80 7.61
CA ARG A 726 -26.40 54.14 7.43
C ARG A 726 -26.33 52.63 7.72
N LEU A 727 -25.23 51.98 7.35
CA LEU A 727 -25.00 50.57 7.65
C LEU A 727 -24.90 50.34 9.17
N MET A 728 -24.16 51.18 9.88
CA MET A 728 -24.05 51.16 11.35
C MET A 728 -25.40 51.44 12.04
N ALA A 729 -26.20 52.36 11.50
CA ALA A 729 -27.54 52.64 12.00
C ALA A 729 -28.48 51.43 11.89
N SER A 730 -28.38 50.66 10.79
CA SER A 730 -29.15 49.43 10.60
C SER A 730 -28.82 48.33 11.62
N ARG A 731 -27.60 48.35 12.18
CA ARG A 731 -27.16 47.46 13.25
C ARG A 731 -27.70 47.87 14.62
N ALA A 732 -27.94 49.17 14.82
CA ALA A 732 -28.23 49.79 16.11
C ALA A 732 -29.74 49.90 16.46
N GLY A 733 -30.63 49.14 15.82
CA GLY A 733 -32.07 49.12 16.09
C GLY A 733 -32.42 49.14 17.60
N GLU A 734 -33.11 50.21 17.99
CA GLU A 734 -33.16 50.85 19.31
C GLU A 734 -33.92 50.12 20.44
N GLY A 735 -33.52 50.41 21.68
CA GLY A 735 -34.25 49.99 22.87
C GLY A 735 -35.62 50.65 23.05
N SER A 736 -36.71 49.91 22.87
CA SER A 736 -37.92 50.00 23.69
C SER A 736 -38.89 48.84 23.43
N ARG A 737 -39.26 48.12 24.49
CA ARG A 737 -40.34 47.11 24.61
C ARG A 737 -40.31 45.91 23.64
N VAL A 738 -39.76 44.84 24.21
CA VAL A 738 -39.78 43.44 23.76
C VAL A 738 -41.16 42.95 23.32
N VAL A 739 -41.24 42.51 22.05
CA VAL A 739 -42.18 41.48 21.56
C VAL A 739 -41.31 40.36 20.96
N PRO A 740 -41.49 39.08 21.29
CA PRO A 740 -40.59 38.02 20.86
C PRO A 740 -40.95 37.52 19.45
N GLY A 741 -40.02 37.69 18.50
CA GLY A 741 -40.06 37.05 17.17
C GLY A 741 -39.50 37.94 16.06
N LEU A 742 -38.30 37.58 15.58
CA LEU A 742 -37.51 38.19 14.48
C LEU A 742 -36.89 39.58 14.75
N TYR A 743 -35.60 39.59 15.10
CA TYR A 743 -34.67 40.66 14.75
C TYR A 743 -33.32 40.02 14.45
N ASP A 744 -32.60 40.48 13.42
CA ASP A 744 -31.13 40.50 13.37
C ASP A 744 -30.72 41.56 12.34
N GLY A 745 -29.91 42.54 12.77
CA GLY A 745 -29.35 43.58 11.89
C GLY A 745 -28.26 43.04 10.97
N ILE A 746 -27.73 43.88 10.09
CA ILE A 746 -26.67 43.50 9.13
C ILE A 746 -25.35 43.28 9.88
N GLU A 747 -24.73 42.11 9.66
CA GLU A 747 -23.38 41.79 10.17
C GLU A 747 -22.32 42.56 9.37
N LEU A 748 -21.42 43.24 10.06
CA LEU A 748 -20.35 44.04 9.46
C LEU A 748 -18.99 43.51 9.92
N ASP A 749 -18.21 43.02 8.97
CA ASP A 749 -16.84 42.54 9.19
C ASP A 749 -15.83 43.52 8.60
N MET A 750 -14.84 43.90 9.41
CA MET A 750 -13.69 44.70 8.98
C MET A 750 -12.47 43.79 8.94
N ILE A 751 -11.92 43.55 7.76
CA ILE A 751 -10.81 42.63 7.55
C ILE A 751 -9.59 43.42 7.08
N LEU A 752 -8.46 43.27 7.77
CA LEU A 752 -7.17 43.78 7.32
C LEU A 752 -6.42 42.65 6.61
N VAL A 753 -5.86 42.93 5.43
CA VAL A 753 -5.03 41.96 4.71
C VAL A 753 -3.59 42.11 5.16
N ASP A 754 -2.99 41.03 5.67
CA ASP A 754 -1.59 41.04 6.11
C ASP A 754 -0.65 41.22 4.90
N LEU A 755 0.13 42.30 4.91
CA LEU A 755 1.14 42.58 3.89
C LEU A 755 2.46 41.87 4.23
N PRO A 756 2.99 40.99 3.36
CA PRO A 756 4.30 40.37 3.55
C PRO A 756 5.42 41.42 3.71
N GLU A 757 6.42 41.15 4.56
CA GLU A 757 7.54 42.09 4.81
C GLU A 757 8.30 42.48 3.54
N ASP A 758 8.30 41.62 2.52
CA ASP A 758 8.96 41.80 1.23
C ASP A 758 8.11 42.50 0.16
N ARG A 759 6.82 42.77 0.43
CA ARG A 759 5.85 43.35 -0.52
C ARG A 759 5.02 44.49 0.08
N GLN A 760 5.58 45.25 1.03
CA GLN A 760 4.87 46.36 1.70
C GLN A 760 4.42 47.47 0.74
N ASP A 761 5.14 47.68 -0.38
CA ASP A 761 4.81 48.69 -1.39
C ASP A 761 3.80 48.19 -2.45
N ASP A 762 3.45 46.89 -2.46
CA ASP A 762 2.60 46.23 -3.46
C ASP A 762 1.17 45.95 -2.95
N GLU A 763 0.63 46.83 -2.10
CA GLU A 763 -0.66 46.64 -1.42
C GLU A 763 -1.80 46.31 -2.39
N ILE A 764 -1.85 46.94 -3.57
CA ILE A 764 -2.86 46.67 -4.60
C ILE A 764 -2.84 45.20 -5.02
N ALA A 765 -1.67 44.71 -5.44
CA ALA A 765 -1.50 43.34 -5.93
C ALA A 765 -1.79 42.33 -4.81
N VAL A 766 -1.35 42.61 -3.58
CA VAL A 766 -1.60 41.71 -2.43
C VAL A 766 -3.10 41.62 -2.11
N CYS A 767 -3.84 42.72 -2.16
CA CYS A 767 -5.30 42.69 -1.95
C CYS A 767 -6.05 41.95 -3.07
N GLN A 768 -5.63 42.13 -4.33
CA GLN A 768 -6.22 41.44 -5.49
C GLN A 768 -5.94 39.93 -5.43
N GLU A 769 -4.71 39.52 -5.10
CA GLU A 769 -4.32 38.13 -4.87
C GLU A 769 -5.12 37.50 -3.71
N TRP A 770 -5.25 38.23 -2.59
CA TRP A 770 -6.04 37.78 -1.44
C TRP A 770 -7.50 37.57 -1.79
N LEU A 771 -8.12 38.52 -2.51
CA LEU A 771 -9.52 38.45 -2.94
C LEU A 771 -9.74 37.25 -3.88
N ARG A 772 -8.88 37.11 -4.89
CA ARG A 772 -8.90 35.99 -5.82
C ARG A 772 -8.83 34.65 -5.10
N ASP A 773 -7.80 34.46 -4.27
CA ASP A 773 -7.52 33.18 -3.64
C ASP A 773 -8.59 32.81 -2.60
N SER A 774 -9.09 33.80 -1.84
CA SER A 774 -10.17 33.62 -0.87
C SER A 774 -11.51 33.32 -1.55
N ALA A 775 -11.79 33.93 -2.70
CA ALA A 775 -12.97 33.64 -3.50
C ALA A 775 -12.93 32.25 -4.14
N ILE A 776 -11.76 31.81 -4.65
CA ILE A 776 -11.58 30.47 -5.22
C ILE A 776 -11.84 29.39 -4.16
N ARG A 777 -11.30 29.56 -2.94
CA ARG A 777 -11.56 28.63 -1.81
C ARG A 777 -12.99 28.74 -1.28
N GLY A 778 -13.64 29.88 -1.49
CA GLY A 778 -14.98 30.21 -1.01
C GLY A 778 -14.99 30.71 0.44
N ASP A 779 -13.83 31.03 0.99
CA ASP A 779 -13.60 31.43 2.39
C ASP A 779 -14.10 32.83 2.67
N ILE A 780 -14.13 33.66 1.62
CA ILE A 780 -14.58 35.05 1.68
C ILE A 780 -16.05 35.22 2.11
N TRP A 781 -16.83 34.15 2.06
CA TRP A 781 -18.26 34.14 2.38
C TRP A 781 -18.58 33.63 3.80
N ASP A 782 -17.58 33.02 4.46
CA ASP A 782 -17.63 32.57 5.85
C ASP A 782 -16.94 33.59 6.78
#